data_AF-A0A9C9GNS4-F1
#
_entry.id   AF-A0A9C9GNS4-F1
#
_cell.length_a   1.000
_cell.length_b   1.000
_cell.length_c   1.000
_cell.angle_alpha   90.00
_cell.angle_beta   90.00
_cell.angle_gamma   90.00
#
_symmetry.space_group_name_H-M   'P 1'
#
loop_
_entity.id
_entity.type
_entity.pdbx_description
1 polymer ?
#
loop_
_entity_poly.entity_id
_entity_poly.type
_entity_poly.pdbx_seq_one_letter_code
_entity_poly.pdbx_strand_id
1 'polypeptide(L)'
;MLSINTPFFKPRNRTEYLYDHYNPRRSLTGIWLKRTIKTLLLITLGVIPSLFIILTSKPACADNADYYVSMNNISEGSLLLRDENTSQYRQIPLLDTQVNMSISGMLVRSHVKQYFKNTSNDHVEAVYVFPLPETAAVDHMRMQIGERIIEAQIKEKKQARKIYQQAKREGKKAALMEQQRPNMFTNAVANIGPGETVVIEIEYLQILEYDQGNFSLRFPMTITPRYIPGTPLKQNFSSLSSGSTSGWQQNTQQVEDATSISPPITGNANSVSLTIHLAAGFPIKKISSPYHAIQQQQTPDGSLIIQLANGQVPASHDFELSWTPEVNQAPQAALFSEKINNDYYHLLMVLPPGDSTQTQQPLAREVIYVIDTSGSMHGTSMTQAKQSLLMALDRLRLHDRFNIIQFDSTTRQLFQGSRSASFENIMDAKRYVNRLRADGGTEMAPALNLALRQSTDTSHVRQVVFLTDGSVGNETALFDIIHQNLGQSRLFTVGIGSAPNSYFMRKAAQFGRGSFTHIGDVNEIKNKMSQLFEKLENPLLTNIKIDINNKSAAEIWPKRIADLYSGESIVIAIKTDRPLQQVNMQGTRALSPWQASFNLDQTGSETTQQSGIGTFWARRKIAALMDSLHNGANKPEVQKEVTQVALDHHLVSKYTSLVAVDISPSRPTEANLKKQILPNNTPQSRPAQKSYGRLAQTATSAGLQLMIGCTLLLLALISQLLFSRKLKFRILS
;
A
#
# COMPACT_ATOMS: atom_id res chain seq x y z
N MET A 1 -44.52 -36.75 -40.28
CA MET A 1 -45.13 -38.10 -40.35
C MET A 1 -45.46 -38.49 -38.91
N LEU A 2 -46.66 -38.16 -38.45
CA LEU A 2 -47.86 -39.02 -38.40
C LEU A 2 -47.69 -40.16 -37.37
N SER A 3 -48.56 -40.49 -36.43
CA SER A 3 -49.77 -39.94 -35.79
C SER A 3 -50.30 -41.10 -34.89
N ILE A 4 -51.28 -40.82 -34.01
CA ILE A 4 -52.36 -41.73 -33.55
C ILE A 4 -52.21 -42.52 -32.22
N ASN A 5 -52.95 -42.02 -31.21
CA ASN A 5 -54.00 -42.62 -30.35
C ASN A 5 -53.80 -43.93 -29.53
N THR A 6 -53.94 -43.77 -28.19
CA THR A 6 -55.02 -44.27 -27.27
C THR A 6 -55.91 -45.47 -27.67
N PRO A 7 -56.76 -46.02 -26.76
CA PRO A 7 -56.63 -46.38 -25.33
C PRO A 7 -57.25 -47.79 -25.05
N PHE A 8 -57.25 -48.29 -23.80
CA PHE A 8 -58.30 -49.25 -23.36
C PHE A 8 -58.66 -49.10 -21.88
N PHE A 9 -59.97 -49.22 -21.62
CA PHE A 9 -60.73 -48.91 -20.40
C PHE A 9 -61.10 -50.23 -19.66
N LYS A 10 -61.06 -50.20 -18.30
CA LYS A 10 -61.97 -50.79 -17.25
C LYS A 10 -62.70 -52.15 -17.46
N PRO A 11 -63.13 -52.91 -16.42
CA PRO A 11 -64.06 -52.43 -15.35
C PRO A 11 -63.94 -53.13 -13.94
N ARG A 12 -64.42 -52.51 -12.84
CA ARG A 12 -65.58 -52.86 -11.93
C ARG A 12 -65.58 -54.31 -11.37
N ASN A 13 -66.01 -54.66 -10.15
CA ASN A 13 -66.75 -54.04 -9.04
C ASN A 13 -66.84 -55.07 -7.88
N ARG A 14 -67.04 -54.59 -6.63
CA ARG A 14 -67.88 -55.17 -5.53
C ARG A 14 -67.50 -56.58 -4.99
N THR A 15 -67.70 -57.00 -3.74
CA THR A 15 -68.55 -56.66 -2.57
C THR A 15 -67.98 -57.54 -1.44
N GLU A 16 -67.66 -57.05 -0.23
CA GLU A 16 -68.55 -56.77 0.91
C GLU A 16 -68.93 -58.01 1.75
N TYR A 17 -68.99 -57.80 3.07
CA TYR A 17 -69.49 -58.64 4.19
C TYR A 17 -68.55 -59.67 4.84
N LEU A 18 -68.54 -59.85 6.17
CA LEU A 18 -68.79 -59.06 7.39
C LEU A 18 -68.59 -60.07 8.56
N TYR A 19 -67.86 -59.68 9.63
CA TYR A 19 -67.94 -60.16 11.03
C TYR A 19 -67.68 -61.67 11.30
N ASP A 20 -67.03 -62.13 12.39
CA ASP A 20 -67.25 -61.73 13.77
C ASP A 20 -66.12 -62.21 14.73
N HIS A 21 -65.94 -61.44 15.82
CA HIS A 21 -65.50 -61.76 17.18
C HIS A 21 -64.40 -62.81 17.50
N TYR A 22 -63.26 -62.37 18.07
CA TYR A 22 -62.93 -62.41 19.53
C TYR A 22 -61.39 -62.30 19.77
N ASN A 23 -61.01 -61.42 20.68
CA ASN A 23 -59.65 -61.15 21.20
C ASN A 23 -59.23 -62.26 22.21
N PRO A 24 -57.99 -62.38 22.75
CA PRO A 24 -56.73 -61.65 22.47
C PRO A 24 -55.44 -62.52 22.44
N ARG A 25 -54.35 -61.99 21.89
CA ARG A 25 -53.02 -61.91 22.55
C ARG A 25 -52.01 -61.16 21.67
N ARG A 26 -51.57 -60.01 22.19
CA ARG A 26 -50.45 -59.19 21.67
C ARG A 26 -49.14 -59.99 21.75
N SER A 27 -48.42 -60.12 20.63
CA SER A 27 -46.99 -60.48 20.66
C SER A 27 -46.14 -59.21 20.57
N LEU A 28 -45.26 -59.05 21.55
CA LEU A 28 -44.33 -57.91 21.75
C LEU A 28 -43.22 -57.81 20.69
N THR A 29 -43.22 -58.66 19.66
CA THR A 29 -42.13 -58.79 18.68
C THR A 29 -42.21 -57.77 17.54
N GLY A 30 -43.41 -57.27 17.18
CA GLY A 30 -43.57 -56.31 16.08
C GLY A 30 -43.13 -54.87 16.39
N ILE A 31 -43.12 -54.47 17.67
CA ILE A 31 -42.74 -53.12 18.10
C ILE A 31 -41.21 -52.98 18.14
N TRP A 32 -40.49 -54.04 18.51
CA TRP A 32 -39.03 -54.05 18.50
C TRP A 32 -38.47 -54.06 17.08
N LEU A 33 -39.07 -54.81 16.15
CA LEU A 33 -38.62 -54.88 14.76
C LEU A 33 -38.83 -53.55 13.99
N LYS A 34 -39.98 -52.87 14.20
CA LYS A 34 -40.19 -51.54 13.62
C LYS A 34 -39.30 -50.46 14.25
N ARG A 35 -38.88 -50.64 15.50
CA ARG A 35 -37.95 -49.74 16.20
C ARG A 35 -36.52 -49.91 15.73
N THR A 36 -36.03 -51.14 15.60
CA THR A 36 -34.68 -51.42 15.09
C THR A 36 -34.53 -50.94 13.66
N ILE A 37 -35.53 -51.16 12.80
CA ILE A 37 -35.52 -50.67 11.42
C ILE A 37 -35.50 -49.13 11.38
N LYS A 38 -36.28 -48.42 12.22
CA LYS A 38 -36.26 -46.95 12.26
C LYS A 38 -34.92 -46.37 12.78
N THR A 39 -34.30 -47.00 13.78
CA THR A 39 -32.97 -46.57 14.26
C THR A 39 -31.88 -46.91 13.25
N LEU A 40 -31.94 -48.06 12.58
CA LEU A 40 -30.99 -48.39 11.52
C LEU A 40 -31.10 -47.39 10.35
N LEU A 41 -32.33 -47.02 9.96
CA LEU A 41 -32.58 -46.09 8.85
C LEU A 41 -32.09 -44.66 9.14
N LEU A 42 -32.16 -44.23 10.41
CA LEU A 42 -31.62 -42.96 10.89
C LEU A 42 -30.09 -42.96 11.00
N ILE A 43 -29.48 -44.08 11.40
CA ILE A 43 -28.02 -44.23 11.41
C ILE A 43 -27.49 -44.26 9.97
N THR A 44 -28.19 -44.92 9.03
CA THR A 44 -27.81 -44.89 7.61
C THR A 44 -27.98 -43.51 6.98
N LEU A 45 -28.98 -42.70 7.38
CA LEU A 45 -29.15 -41.34 6.85
C LEU A 45 -28.10 -40.34 7.39
N GLY A 46 -27.50 -40.60 8.56
CA GLY A 46 -26.49 -39.71 9.16
C GLY A 46 -25.04 -40.13 8.87
N VAL A 47 -24.76 -41.43 8.79
CA VAL A 47 -23.37 -41.93 8.66
C VAL A 47 -22.92 -41.99 7.20
N ILE A 48 -23.82 -42.26 6.25
CA ILE A 48 -23.46 -42.39 4.82
C ILE A 48 -23.03 -41.05 4.19
N PRO A 49 -23.67 -39.89 4.46
CA PRO A 49 -23.16 -38.60 3.96
C PRO A 49 -21.80 -38.23 4.57
N SER A 50 -21.58 -38.60 5.83
CA SER A 50 -20.35 -38.36 6.58
C SER A 50 -19.17 -39.16 6.02
N LEU A 51 -19.41 -40.42 5.63
CA LEU A 51 -18.39 -41.27 5.02
C LEU A 51 -18.09 -40.87 3.56
N PHE A 52 -19.07 -40.36 2.82
CA PHE A 52 -18.88 -39.89 1.44
C PHE A 52 -18.01 -38.62 1.37
N ILE A 53 -18.12 -37.73 2.36
CA ILE A 53 -17.26 -36.54 2.47
C ILE A 53 -15.79 -36.94 2.76
N ILE A 54 -15.56 -38.00 3.54
CA ILE A 54 -14.21 -38.51 3.85
C ILE A 54 -13.60 -39.28 2.66
N LEU A 55 -14.42 -39.91 1.81
CA LEU A 55 -13.94 -40.67 0.64
C LEU A 55 -13.76 -39.83 -0.64
N THR A 56 -14.30 -38.60 -0.70
CA THR A 56 -14.06 -37.66 -1.82
C THR A 56 -12.94 -36.65 -1.56
N SER A 57 -12.34 -36.64 -0.37
CA SER A 57 -11.10 -35.88 -0.15
C SER A 57 -9.95 -36.63 -0.84
N LYS A 58 -9.75 -36.38 -2.13
CA LYS A 58 -8.48 -36.67 -2.76
C LYS A 58 -7.39 -35.99 -1.92
N PRO A 59 -6.33 -36.70 -1.48
CA PRO A 59 -5.14 -36.00 -1.04
C PRO A 59 -4.71 -35.12 -2.21
N ALA A 60 -4.54 -33.83 -1.97
CA ALA A 60 -3.88 -32.96 -2.93
C ALA A 60 -2.54 -33.62 -3.25
N CYS A 61 -2.38 -34.04 -4.51
CA CYS A 61 -1.12 -34.56 -5.02
C CYS A 61 -0.04 -33.51 -4.69
N ALA A 62 0.92 -33.91 -3.86
CA ALA A 62 2.05 -33.10 -3.48
C ALA A 62 3.06 -33.06 -4.63
N ASP A 63 2.88 -32.11 -5.55
CA ASP A 63 3.86 -31.79 -6.61
C ASP A 63 4.85 -30.70 -6.17
N ASN A 64 5.40 -30.80 -4.95
CA ASN A 64 6.42 -29.87 -4.44
C ASN A 64 7.48 -30.58 -3.57
N ALA A 65 7.90 -31.79 -3.96
CA ALA A 65 8.86 -32.57 -3.17
C ALA A 65 10.30 -32.01 -3.17
N ASP A 66 10.67 -31.11 -4.08
CA ASP A 66 12.07 -30.66 -4.25
C ASP A 66 12.46 -29.37 -3.50
N TYR A 67 11.58 -28.84 -2.63
CA TYR A 67 11.75 -27.52 -2.02
C TYR A 67 12.35 -27.49 -0.62
N TYR A 68 12.49 -28.64 0.06
CA TYR A 68 12.71 -28.70 1.50
C TYR A 68 14.07 -29.28 1.88
N VAL A 69 14.78 -28.60 2.78
CA VAL A 69 16.11 -28.99 3.26
C VAL A 69 15.98 -29.67 4.61
N SER A 70 16.61 -30.85 4.78
CA SER A 70 16.70 -31.54 6.07
C SER A 70 17.76 -30.88 6.95
N MET A 71 17.56 -30.89 8.27
CA MET A 71 18.41 -30.15 9.20
C MET A 71 19.89 -30.59 9.19
N ASN A 72 20.17 -31.79 8.69
CA ASN A 72 21.50 -32.35 8.57
C ASN A 72 22.28 -31.88 7.31
N ASN A 73 21.62 -31.18 6.38
CA ASN A 73 22.20 -30.70 5.12
C ASN A 73 22.42 -29.16 5.11
N ILE A 74 22.39 -28.51 6.28
CA ILE A 74 22.48 -27.04 6.41
C ILE A 74 23.94 -26.63 6.64
N SER A 75 24.46 -25.70 5.83
CA SER A 75 25.72 -25.01 6.08
C SER A 75 25.55 -23.83 7.05
N GLU A 76 26.57 -23.57 7.89
CA GLU A 76 26.59 -22.43 8.81
C GLU A 76 26.35 -21.10 8.07
N GLY A 77 25.42 -20.27 8.57
CA GLY A 77 25.07 -18.97 7.96
C GLY A 77 23.94 -18.99 6.94
N SER A 78 23.18 -20.08 6.82
CA SER A 78 22.00 -20.18 5.94
C SER A 78 20.74 -19.56 6.55
N LEU A 79 20.01 -18.72 5.79
CA LEU A 79 18.69 -18.24 6.21
C LEU A 79 17.62 -19.25 5.81
N LEU A 80 16.91 -19.80 6.80
CA LEU A 80 15.90 -20.82 6.63
C LEU A 80 14.51 -20.23 6.87
N LEU A 81 13.63 -20.36 5.88
CA LEU A 81 12.20 -20.11 6.04
C LEU A 81 11.49 -21.42 6.33
N ARG A 82 10.80 -21.50 7.46
CA ARG A 82 9.92 -22.62 7.77
C ARG A 82 8.60 -22.46 7.03
N ASP A 83 8.20 -23.48 6.29
CA ASP A 83 6.87 -23.59 5.69
C ASP A 83 5.86 -24.01 6.77
N GLU A 84 4.83 -23.19 6.97
CA GLU A 84 3.85 -23.39 8.04
C GLU A 84 2.92 -24.59 7.80
N ASN A 85 2.73 -25.00 6.54
CA ASN A 85 1.84 -26.11 6.20
C ASN A 85 2.53 -27.46 6.32
N THR A 86 3.84 -27.52 6.02
CA THR A 86 4.60 -28.77 6.01
C THR A 86 5.58 -28.89 7.17
N SER A 87 5.80 -27.81 7.96
CA SER A 87 6.85 -27.72 8.99
C SER A 87 8.26 -27.98 8.49
N GLN A 88 8.50 -27.89 7.18
CA GLN A 88 9.79 -28.10 6.54
C GLN A 88 10.49 -26.76 6.25
N TYR A 89 11.82 -26.77 6.13
CA TYR A 89 12.62 -25.56 5.96
C TYR A 89 13.08 -25.37 4.51
N ARG A 90 13.05 -24.13 4.02
CA ARG A 90 13.61 -23.74 2.72
C ARG A 90 14.74 -22.74 2.93
N GLN A 91 15.85 -22.95 2.25
CA GLN A 91 16.96 -22.01 2.25
C GLN A 91 16.67 -20.88 1.27
N ILE A 92 16.88 -19.63 1.69
CA ILE A 92 16.74 -18.45 0.84
C ILE A 92 18.07 -17.68 0.77
N PRO A 93 18.28 -16.85 -0.27
CA PRO A 93 19.45 -16.02 -0.33
C PRO A 93 19.45 -15.05 0.84
N LEU A 94 20.64 -14.73 1.34
CA LEU A 94 20.77 -13.61 2.28
C LEU A 94 20.73 -12.31 1.50
N LEU A 95 20.05 -11.31 2.06
CA LEU A 95 20.00 -9.96 1.53
C LEU A 95 20.46 -8.98 2.60
N ASP A 96 21.55 -8.28 2.32
CA ASP A 96 21.98 -7.11 3.07
C ASP A 96 21.83 -5.86 2.20
N THR A 97 21.43 -4.74 2.81
CA THR A 97 21.24 -3.46 2.11
C THR A 97 22.11 -2.38 2.73
N GLN A 98 22.90 -1.72 1.90
CA GLN A 98 23.69 -0.55 2.28
C GLN A 98 23.18 0.67 1.53
N VAL A 99 22.91 1.74 2.26
CA VAL A 99 22.36 2.98 1.72
C VAL A 99 23.31 4.13 2.00
N ASN A 100 23.74 4.81 0.95
CA ASN A 100 24.50 6.06 1.06
C ASN A 100 23.69 7.17 0.40
N MET A 101 23.45 8.27 1.10
CA MET A 101 22.73 9.42 0.57
C MET A 101 23.57 10.67 0.63
N SER A 102 23.53 11.46 -0.43
CA SER A 102 24.15 12.77 -0.50
C SER A 102 23.06 13.82 -0.68
N ILE A 103 22.97 14.74 0.27
CA ILE A 103 21.98 15.81 0.29
C ILE A 103 22.68 17.11 -0.06
N SER A 104 22.20 17.77 -1.12
CA SER A 104 22.67 19.09 -1.55
C SER A 104 21.45 19.95 -1.89
N GLY A 105 21.24 21.04 -1.15
CA GLY A 105 20.04 21.86 -1.27
C GLY A 105 18.78 21.01 -1.04
N MET A 106 17.86 20.99 -2.02
CA MET A 106 16.62 20.20 -1.97
C MET A 106 16.76 18.77 -2.52
N LEU A 107 17.84 18.47 -3.24
CA LEU A 107 18.01 17.20 -3.93
C LEU A 107 18.76 16.20 -3.05
N VAL A 108 18.32 14.95 -3.13
CA VAL A 108 18.99 13.83 -2.48
C VAL A 108 19.32 12.80 -3.54
N ARG A 109 20.62 12.53 -3.71
CA ARG A 109 21.12 11.41 -4.50
C ARG A 109 21.33 10.23 -3.57
N SER A 110 20.66 9.11 -3.84
CA SER A 110 20.73 7.90 -3.02
C SER A 110 21.36 6.77 -3.81
N HIS A 111 22.36 6.12 -3.22
CA HIS A 111 23.03 4.93 -3.71
C HIS A 111 22.66 3.75 -2.80
N VAL A 112 21.89 2.81 -3.33
CA VAL A 112 21.46 1.61 -2.61
C VAL A 112 22.20 0.40 -3.17
N LYS A 113 22.99 -0.28 -2.35
CA LYS A 113 23.64 -1.55 -2.69
C LYS A 113 22.88 -2.69 -2.01
N GLN A 114 22.45 -3.67 -2.80
CA GLN A 114 21.78 -4.87 -2.34
C GLN A 114 22.69 -6.07 -2.61
N TYR A 115 23.09 -6.77 -1.56
CA TYR A 115 23.97 -7.94 -1.63
C TYR A 115 23.12 -9.20 -1.64
N PHE A 116 23.05 -9.88 -2.79
CA PHE A 116 22.32 -11.15 -2.94
C PHE A 116 23.30 -12.32 -2.81
N LYS A 117 23.32 -12.96 -1.65
CA LYS A 117 24.20 -14.12 -1.39
C LYS A 117 23.42 -15.43 -1.47
N ASN A 118 23.73 -16.26 -2.46
CA ASN A 118 23.16 -17.60 -2.58
C ASN A 118 23.86 -18.55 -1.60
N THR A 119 23.13 -19.00 -0.58
CA THR A 119 23.66 -19.93 0.42
C THR A 119 23.42 -21.40 0.02
N SER A 120 22.62 -21.65 -1.02
CA SER A 120 22.25 -23.01 -1.47
C SER A 120 23.26 -23.62 -2.43
N ASN A 121 23.08 -24.92 -2.69
CA ASN A 121 23.92 -25.70 -3.62
C ASN A 121 23.46 -25.64 -5.08
N ASP A 122 22.33 -24.97 -5.37
CA ASP A 122 21.78 -24.82 -6.71
C ASP A 122 22.02 -23.41 -7.26
N HIS A 123 21.91 -23.23 -8.58
CA HIS A 123 21.81 -21.89 -9.12
C HIS A 123 20.45 -21.29 -8.79
N VAL A 124 20.45 -20.00 -8.46
CA VAL A 124 19.24 -19.30 -8.02
C VAL A 124 18.90 -18.10 -8.91
N GLU A 125 17.62 -17.93 -9.19
CA GLU A 125 17.03 -16.64 -9.57
C GLU A 125 16.44 -15.98 -8.32
N ALA A 126 17.05 -14.92 -7.83
CA ALA A 126 16.57 -14.17 -6.68
C ALA A 126 15.65 -13.02 -7.14
N VAL A 127 14.45 -12.92 -6.56
CA VAL A 127 13.51 -11.83 -6.83
C VAL A 127 13.22 -11.11 -5.52
N TYR A 128 13.50 -9.80 -5.47
CA TYR A 128 13.25 -8.96 -4.31
C TYR A 128 12.40 -7.75 -4.68
N VAL A 129 11.35 -7.50 -3.88
CA VAL A 129 10.50 -6.33 -4.00
C VAL A 129 10.85 -5.37 -2.88
N PHE A 130 11.16 -4.12 -3.23
CA PHE A 130 11.59 -3.12 -2.26
C PHE A 130 10.84 -1.81 -2.46
N PRO A 131 10.60 -1.08 -1.37
CA PRO A 131 9.96 0.22 -1.46
C PRO A 131 11.00 1.28 -1.84
N LEU A 132 10.54 2.31 -2.55
CA LEU A 132 11.27 3.56 -2.71
C LEU A 132 10.33 4.73 -2.39
N PRO A 133 10.86 5.91 -2.05
CA PRO A 133 10.06 7.13 -1.95
C PRO A 133 9.22 7.33 -3.22
N GLU A 134 7.97 7.75 -3.10
CA GLU A 134 7.10 7.95 -4.27
C GLU A 134 7.59 9.02 -5.26
N THR A 135 8.46 9.92 -4.81
CA THR A 135 9.14 10.94 -5.62
C THR A 135 10.42 10.43 -6.26
N ALA A 136 10.85 9.20 -5.96
CA ALA A 136 12.11 8.65 -6.47
C ALA A 136 12.11 8.57 -7.99
N ALA A 137 13.22 9.00 -8.57
CA ALA A 137 13.55 8.93 -9.98
C ALA A 137 14.77 8.01 -10.14
N VAL A 138 14.51 6.71 -10.36
CA VAL A 138 15.57 5.72 -10.53
C VAL A 138 16.14 5.86 -11.93
N ASP A 139 17.41 6.21 -12.01
CA ASP A 139 18.08 6.52 -13.27
C ASP A 139 19.34 5.68 -13.51
N HIS A 140 19.87 4.93 -12.54
CA HIS A 140 21.00 4.03 -12.79
C HIS A 140 20.84 2.71 -12.04
N MET A 141 21.42 1.66 -12.64
CA MET A 141 21.56 0.36 -12.02
C MET A 141 22.84 -0.29 -12.51
N ARG A 142 23.62 -0.86 -11.59
CA ARG A 142 24.81 -1.66 -11.90
C ARG A 142 24.68 -3.03 -11.26
N MET A 143 25.14 -4.05 -11.98
CA MET A 143 25.31 -5.39 -11.45
C MET A 143 26.81 -5.66 -11.28
N GLN A 144 27.25 -5.92 -10.06
CA GLN A 144 28.62 -6.29 -9.75
C GLN A 144 28.72 -7.79 -9.44
N ILE A 145 29.67 -8.45 -10.10
CA ILE A 145 29.98 -9.87 -9.97
C ILE A 145 31.48 -9.99 -9.71
N GLY A 146 31.87 -10.26 -8.46
CA GLY A 146 33.27 -10.15 -8.04
C GLY A 146 33.80 -8.74 -8.29
N GLU A 147 34.84 -8.61 -9.11
CA GLU A 147 35.43 -7.31 -9.50
C GLU A 147 34.79 -6.68 -10.74
N ARG A 148 33.94 -7.42 -11.47
CA ARG A 148 33.35 -6.95 -12.72
C ARG A 148 32.09 -6.15 -12.44
N ILE A 149 31.95 -4.99 -13.10
CA ILE A 149 30.78 -4.12 -13.03
C ILE A 149 30.10 -4.09 -14.41
N ILE A 150 28.79 -4.31 -14.44
CA ILE A 150 27.97 -4.30 -15.65
C ILE A 150 26.91 -3.21 -15.49
N GLU A 151 26.99 -2.18 -16.33
CA GLU A 151 26.00 -1.10 -16.39
C GLU A 151 24.70 -1.60 -17.03
N ALA A 152 23.58 -1.41 -16.35
CA ALA A 152 22.28 -1.77 -16.89
C ALA A 152 21.85 -0.77 -17.97
N GLN A 153 21.21 -1.29 -19.02
CA GLN A 153 20.71 -0.47 -20.12
C GLN A 153 19.22 -0.21 -19.94
N ILE A 154 18.79 1.05 -20.03
CA ILE A 154 17.36 1.36 -20.09
C ILE A 154 16.78 0.87 -21.42
N LYS A 155 15.67 0.14 -21.35
CA LYS A 155 14.90 -0.30 -22.52
C LYS A 155 13.42 -0.17 -22.23
N GLU A 156 12.60 -0.26 -23.27
CA GLU A 156 11.17 -0.51 -23.10
C GLU A 156 10.97 -1.77 -22.24
N LYS A 157 10.00 -1.74 -21.33
CA LYS A 157 9.77 -2.81 -20.34
C LYS A 157 9.61 -4.18 -20.99
N LYS A 158 8.89 -4.27 -22.11
CA LYS A 158 8.72 -5.53 -22.85
C LYS A 158 10.05 -6.04 -23.44
N GLN A 159 10.89 -5.13 -23.94
CA GLN A 159 12.19 -5.48 -24.52
C GLN A 159 13.18 -5.90 -23.42
N ALA A 160 13.27 -5.15 -22.32
CA ALA A 160 14.09 -5.48 -21.17
C ALA A 160 13.78 -6.88 -20.62
N ARG A 161 12.48 -7.21 -20.48
CA ARG A 161 12.02 -8.55 -20.09
C ARG A 161 12.49 -9.63 -21.05
N LYS A 162 12.39 -9.41 -22.36
CA LYS A 162 12.85 -10.39 -23.37
C LYS A 162 14.35 -10.64 -23.24
N ILE A 163 15.15 -9.57 -23.14
CA ILE A 163 16.60 -9.63 -22.96
C ILE A 163 16.95 -10.43 -21.70
N TYR A 164 16.31 -10.10 -20.57
CA TYR A 164 16.53 -10.80 -19.30
C TYR A 164 16.17 -12.29 -19.38
N GLN A 165 15.00 -12.64 -19.94
CA GLN A 165 14.57 -14.03 -20.05
C GLN A 165 15.48 -14.84 -20.99
N GLN A 166 15.97 -14.22 -22.06
CA GLN A 166 16.94 -14.84 -22.94
C GLN A 166 18.26 -15.11 -22.21
N ALA A 167 18.84 -14.10 -21.57
CA ALA A 167 20.08 -14.24 -20.79
C ALA A 167 19.96 -15.31 -19.69
N LYS A 168 18.83 -15.33 -18.97
CA LYS A 168 18.51 -16.34 -17.96
C LYS A 168 18.56 -17.76 -18.53
N ARG A 169 17.92 -18.00 -19.70
CA ARG A 169 17.90 -19.31 -20.39
C ARG A 169 19.27 -19.73 -20.88
N GLU A 170 20.05 -18.78 -21.40
CA GLU A 170 21.43 -18.97 -21.86
C GLU A 170 22.43 -19.18 -20.71
N GLY A 171 21.98 -19.18 -19.44
CA GLY A 171 22.84 -19.39 -18.29
C GLY A 171 23.72 -18.19 -17.93
N LYS A 172 23.48 -17.02 -18.53
CA LYS A 172 24.18 -15.76 -18.23
C LYS A 172 23.62 -15.12 -16.97
N LYS A 173 24.49 -14.53 -16.15
CA LYS A 173 24.02 -13.66 -15.07
C LYS A 173 23.34 -12.45 -15.67
N ALA A 174 22.17 -12.15 -15.15
CA ALA A 174 21.40 -11.01 -15.61
C ALA A 174 20.64 -10.41 -14.43
N ALA A 175 20.45 -9.11 -14.47
CA ALA A 175 19.62 -8.41 -13.51
C ALA A 175 18.60 -7.55 -14.26
N LEU A 176 17.36 -7.51 -13.74
CA LEU A 176 16.25 -6.75 -14.29
C LEU A 176 15.60 -5.96 -13.16
N MET A 177 15.47 -4.65 -13.36
CA MET A 177 14.75 -3.76 -12.46
C MET A 177 13.47 -3.25 -13.10
N GLU A 178 12.35 -3.39 -12.39
CA GLU A 178 11.04 -2.93 -12.84
C GLU A 178 10.28 -2.14 -11.77
N GLN A 179 9.54 -1.13 -12.19
CA GLN A 179 8.54 -0.47 -11.35
C GLN A 179 7.20 -1.21 -11.43
N GLN A 180 6.66 -1.64 -10.28
CA GLN A 180 5.30 -2.19 -10.14
C GLN A 180 4.30 -1.11 -9.72
N ARG A 181 4.72 -0.24 -8.80
CA ARG A 181 4.01 0.97 -8.37
C ARG A 181 5.02 2.11 -8.23
N PRO A 182 4.60 3.39 -8.20
CA PRO A 182 5.54 4.51 -8.07
C PRO A 182 6.44 4.46 -6.82
N ASN A 183 6.05 3.73 -5.78
CA ASN A 183 6.84 3.47 -4.58
C ASN A 183 7.27 1.99 -4.41
N MET A 184 7.13 1.13 -5.43
CA MET A 184 7.41 -0.30 -5.33
C MET A 184 8.15 -0.81 -6.56
N PHE A 185 9.35 -1.30 -6.34
CA PHE A 185 10.28 -1.75 -7.37
C PHE A 185 10.65 -3.21 -7.15
N THR A 186 11.03 -3.89 -8.23
CA THR A 186 11.43 -5.30 -8.21
C THR A 186 12.79 -5.45 -8.85
N ASN A 187 13.72 -6.09 -8.14
CA ASN A 187 14.98 -6.59 -8.69
C ASN A 187 14.89 -8.10 -8.87
N ALA A 188 15.11 -8.56 -10.09
CA ALA A 188 15.23 -9.97 -10.42
C ALA A 188 16.66 -10.25 -10.89
N VAL A 189 17.38 -11.14 -10.21
CA VAL A 189 18.78 -11.48 -10.47
C VAL A 189 18.86 -12.97 -10.81
N ALA A 190 19.22 -13.30 -12.04
CA ALA A 190 19.25 -14.66 -12.55
C ALA A 190 20.65 -15.29 -12.44
N ASN A 191 20.67 -16.62 -12.29
CA ASN A 191 21.87 -17.46 -12.40
C ASN A 191 22.95 -17.17 -11.36
N ILE A 192 22.56 -16.78 -10.14
CA ILE A 192 23.48 -16.67 -8.99
C ILE A 192 23.97 -18.09 -8.65
N GLY A 193 25.27 -18.33 -8.75
CA GLY A 193 25.88 -19.63 -8.49
C GLY A 193 25.86 -20.02 -7.00
N PRO A 194 26.09 -21.29 -6.66
CA PRO A 194 26.22 -21.75 -5.27
C PRO A 194 27.30 -20.97 -4.51
N GLY A 195 27.00 -20.47 -3.31
CA GLY A 195 27.92 -19.69 -2.48
C GLY A 195 28.24 -18.28 -3.02
N GLU A 196 27.76 -17.93 -4.22
CA GLU A 196 28.09 -16.67 -4.89
C GLU A 196 27.33 -15.49 -4.28
N THR A 197 27.97 -14.30 -4.32
CA THR A 197 27.32 -13.02 -4.02
C THR A 197 27.28 -12.15 -5.28
N VAL A 198 26.10 -11.66 -5.63
CA VAL A 198 25.90 -10.65 -6.67
C VAL A 198 25.41 -9.37 -6.02
N VAL A 199 26.02 -8.24 -6.36
CA VAL A 199 25.63 -6.92 -5.80
C VAL A 199 24.87 -6.14 -6.86
N ILE A 200 23.68 -5.66 -6.50
CA ILE A 200 22.92 -4.74 -7.33
C ILE A 200 23.04 -3.36 -6.71
N GLU A 201 23.64 -2.43 -7.45
CA GLU A 201 23.71 -1.03 -7.09
C GLU A 201 22.63 -0.27 -7.83
N ILE A 202 21.93 0.60 -7.11
CA ILE A 202 20.80 1.37 -7.60
C ILE A 202 21.08 2.83 -7.25
N GLU A 203 20.92 3.71 -8.23
CA GLU A 203 20.97 5.15 -7.96
C GLU A 203 19.66 5.79 -8.33
N TYR A 204 19.20 6.68 -7.44
CA TYR A 204 18.00 7.45 -7.68
C TYR A 204 18.09 8.83 -7.06
N LEU A 205 17.31 9.74 -7.62
CA LEU A 205 17.08 11.07 -7.08
C LEU A 205 15.74 11.13 -6.37
N GLN A 206 15.70 11.86 -5.26
CA GLN A 206 14.47 12.28 -4.62
C GLN A 206 14.61 13.72 -4.16
N ILE A 207 13.52 14.30 -3.69
CA ILE A 207 13.49 15.65 -3.15
C ILE A 207 13.13 15.62 -1.67
N LEU A 208 13.74 16.52 -0.90
CA LEU A 208 13.36 16.76 0.49
C LEU A 208 11.95 17.33 0.59
N GLU A 209 11.30 17.05 1.71
CA GLU A 209 10.08 17.73 2.10
C GLU A 209 10.42 18.91 2.99
N TYR A 210 9.63 19.97 2.87
CA TYR A 210 9.73 21.13 3.74
C TYR A 210 8.34 21.47 4.28
N ASP A 211 8.20 21.45 5.59
CA ASP A 211 6.95 21.71 6.29
C ASP A 211 7.19 22.39 7.65
N GLN A 212 6.51 23.51 7.87
CA GLN A 212 6.53 24.25 9.15
C GLN A 212 7.96 24.57 9.63
N GLY A 213 8.83 24.99 8.71
CA GLY A 213 10.22 25.32 9.02
C GLY A 213 11.15 24.11 9.17
N ASN A 214 10.67 22.89 8.95
CA ASN A 214 11.46 21.66 9.05
C ASN A 214 11.68 21.06 7.66
N PHE A 215 12.93 20.70 7.37
CA PHE A 215 13.22 19.76 6.29
C PHE A 215 13.03 18.34 6.79
N SER A 216 12.55 17.45 5.92
CA SER A 216 12.50 16.02 6.21
C SER A 216 12.91 15.16 5.01
N LEU A 217 13.62 14.09 5.35
CA LEU A 217 14.03 13.01 4.47
C LEU A 217 13.40 11.72 5.00
N ARG A 218 12.69 10.99 4.14
CA ARG A 218 12.20 9.65 4.45
C ARG A 218 12.82 8.61 3.52
N PHE A 219 13.30 7.53 4.10
CA PHE A 219 13.74 6.34 3.38
C PHE A 219 12.85 5.15 3.78
N PRO A 220 11.97 4.69 2.87
CA PRO A 220 11.18 3.50 3.11
C PRO A 220 12.06 2.26 3.24
N MET A 221 11.87 1.48 4.31
CA MET A 221 12.68 0.26 4.55
C MET A 221 11.83 -1.00 4.46
N THR A 222 10.51 -0.90 4.63
CA THR A 222 9.60 -2.04 4.56
C THR A 222 8.37 -1.77 3.71
N ILE A 223 7.69 -2.84 3.33
CA ILE A 223 6.43 -2.80 2.61
C ILE A 223 5.34 -3.31 3.54
N THR A 224 4.34 -2.48 3.77
CA THR A 224 3.13 -2.91 4.46
C THR A 224 2.25 -3.71 3.51
N PRO A 225 1.88 -4.97 3.84
CA PRO A 225 0.97 -5.78 3.05
C PRO A 225 -0.31 -5.04 2.70
N ARG A 226 -0.67 -5.10 1.41
CA ARG A 226 -1.82 -4.40 0.86
C ARG A 226 -3.06 -5.29 0.88
N TYR A 227 -4.19 -4.69 1.24
CA TYR A 227 -5.51 -5.26 1.05
C TYR A 227 -5.83 -5.33 -0.45
N ILE A 228 -6.22 -6.52 -0.90
CA ILE A 228 -6.54 -6.82 -2.30
C ILE A 228 -8.06 -7.12 -2.38
N PRO A 229 -8.89 -6.14 -2.77
CA PRO A 229 -10.33 -6.35 -2.88
C PRO A 229 -10.73 -7.11 -4.14
N GLY A 230 -11.99 -7.54 -4.18
CA GLY A 230 -12.60 -8.21 -5.32
C GLY A 230 -12.46 -9.73 -5.31
N THR A 231 -13.15 -10.38 -6.24
CA THR A 231 -13.11 -11.85 -6.35
C THR A 231 -11.84 -12.30 -7.06
N PRO A 232 -11.13 -13.32 -6.54
CA PRO A 232 -10.00 -13.92 -7.23
C PRO A 232 -10.36 -14.41 -8.63
N LEU A 233 -9.49 -14.12 -9.60
CA LEU A 233 -9.62 -14.63 -10.96
C LEU A 233 -9.32 -16.13 -10.95
N LYS A 234 -10.24 -16.96 -11.49
CA LYS A 234 -9.99 -18.38 -11.72
C LYS A 234 -8.86 -18.51 -12.75
N GLN A 235 -7.64 -18.81 -12.33
CA GLN A 235 -6.52 -18.96 -13.26
C GLN A 235 -6.66 -20.25 -14.08
N ASN A 236 -6.60 -20.13 -15.41
CA ASN A 236 -6.23 -21.24 -16.28
C ASN A 236 -4.72 -21.49 -16.09
N PHE A 237 -4.36 -22.61 -15.49
CA PHE A 237 -2.98 -23.02 -15.17
C PHE A 237 -2.03 -23.15 -16.38
N SER A 238 -2.52 -22.92 -17.61
CA SER A 238 -1.79 -23.18 -18.86
C SER A 238 -1.00 -21.99 -19.45
N SER A 239 -1.00 -20.81 -18.82
CA SER A 239 -0.25 -19.63 -19.33
C SER A 239 0.75 -19.03 -18.34
N LEU A 240 1.51 -19.88 -17.65
CA LEU A 240 2.70 -19.46 -16.88
C LEU A 240 3.90 -19.30 -17.81
N SER A 241 3.86 -18.32 -18.71
CA SER A 241 5.05 -17.90 -19.46
C SER A 241 5.95 -17.06 -18.55
N SER A 242 6.93 -17.72 -17.92
CA SER A 242 8.23 -17.18 -17.43
C SER A 242 8.32 -15.67 -17.14
N GLY A 243 7.45 -15.14 -16.27
CA GLY A 243 7.52 -13.76 -15.81
C GLY A 243 6.56 -13.50 -14.66
N SER A 244 7.10 -13.23 -13.46
CA SER A 244 6.41 -12.51 -12.38
C SER A 244 5.18 -13.16 -11.71
N THR A 245 5.26 -14.40 -11.24
CA THR A 245 4.41 -14.86 -10.11
C THR A 245 5.27 -14.95 -8.85
N SER A 246 5.05 -14.04 -7.89
CA SER A 246 5.92 -13.88 -6.70
C SER A 246 5.23 -13.41 -5.41
N GLY A 247 3.91 -13.29 -5.38
CA GLY A 247 3.17 -12.77 -4.23
C GLY A 247 2.25 -13.79 -3.60
N TRP A 248 1.92 -13.58 -2.32
CA TRP A 248 1.05 -14.49 -1.55
C TRP A 248 -0.45 -14.31 -1.85
N GLN A 249 -0.82 -13.25 -2.58
CA GLN A 249 -2.18 -12.94 -3.00
C GLN A 249 -2.44 -13.34 -4.45
N GLN A 250 -3.69 -13.72 -4.76
CA GLN A 250 -4.14 -14.00 -6.12
C GLN A 250 -4.64 -12.72 -6.81
N ASN A 251 -4.46 -12.63 -8.13
CA ASN A 251 -5.05 -11.55 -8.92
C ASN A 251 -6.57 -11.58 -8.80
N THR A 252 -7.18 -10.41 -8.68
CA THR A 252 -8.63 -10.25 -8.59
C THR A 252 -9.15 -9.44 -9.78
N GLN A 253 -10.47 -9.38 -9.92
CA GLN A 253 -11.12 -8.52 -10.91
C GLN A 253 -10.84 -7.01 -10.69
N GLN A 254 -10.48 -6.61 -9.46
CA GLN A 254 -10.19 -5.22 -9.13
C GLN A 254 -8.69 -4.93 -9.09
N VAL A 255 -7.86 -5.96 -8.91
CA VAL A 255 -6.40 -5.86 -8.82
C VAL A 255 -5.78 -6.98 -9.65
N GLU A 256 -5.63 -6.71 -10.94
CA GLU A 256 -5.16 -7.68 -11.93
C GLU A 256 -3.69 -8.08 -11.75
N ASP A 257 -2.93 -7.34 -10.95
CA ASP A 257 -1.51 -7.54 -10.69
C ASP A 257 -1.18 -7.77 -9.21
N ALA A 258 -2.16 -8.23 -8.41
CA ALA A 258 -2.01 -8.50 -6.97
C ALA A 258 -0.78 -9.37 -6.65
N THR A 259 -0.50 -10.39 -7.46
CA THR A 259 0.67 -11.27 -7.29
C THR A 259 2.00 -10.52 -7.37
N SER A 260 2.06 -9.36 -8.02
CA SER A 260 3.28 -8.58 -8.21
C SER A 260 3.47 -7.51 -7.13
N ILE A 261 2.41 -7.18 -6.37
CA ILE A 261 2.39 -6.13 -5.35
C ILE A 261 2.19 -6.65 -3.92
N SER A 262 2.14 -7.97 -3.75
CA SER A 262 1.99 -8.63 -2.45
C SER A 262 3.18 -9.56 -2.18
N PRO A 263 4.42 -9.02 -2.05
CA PRO A 263 5.58 -9.85 -1.74
C PRO A 263 5.38 -10.59 -0.42
N PRO A 264 6.00 -11.77 -0.26
CA PRO A 264 5.98 -12.47 1.01
C PRO A 264 6.66 -11.62 2.09
N ILE A 265 6.19 -11.76 3.32
CA ILE A 265 6.76 -11.10 4.49
C ILE A 265 7.16 -12.14 5.51
N THR A 266 8.27 -11.89 6.19
CA THR A 266 8.79 -12.73 7.27
C THR A 266 9.24 -11.85 8.43
N GLY A 267 9.82 -12.43 9.48
CA GLY A 267 10.42 -11.67 10.58
C GLY A 267 11.61 -10.78 10.14
N ASN A 268 12.54 -10.50 11.05
CA ASN A 268 13.70 -9.66 10.78
C ASN A 268 14.75 -10.40 9.92
N ALA A 269 14.49 -10.58 8.63
CA ALA A 269 15.36 -11.32 7.72
C ALA A 269 16.42 -10.45 7.04
N ASN A 270 16.10 -9.18 6.78
CA ASN A 270 16.97 -8.26 6.04
C ASN A 270 17.44 -7.11 6.94
N SER A 271 18.74 -6.83 6.92
CA SER A 271 19.39 -5.71 7.60
C SER A 271 19.61 -4.54 6.63
N VAL A 272 19.60 -3.34 7.19
CA VAL A 272 19.98 -2.12 6.48
C VAL A 272 21.03 -1.36 7.28
N SER A 273 22.06 -0.90 6.58
CA SER A 273 22.97 0.16 7.05
C SER A 273 22.71 1.43 6.25
N LEU A 274 22.86 2.58 6.91
CA LEU A 274 22.54 3.88 6.30
C LEU A 274 23.55 4.94 6.73
N THR A 275 24.09 5.64 5.72
CA THR A 275 24.97 6.80 5.86
C THR A 275 24.40 7.96 5.05
N ILE A 276 24.33 9.15 5.65
CA ILE A 276 23.87 10.37 5.00
C ILE A 276 24.97 11.42 5.11
N HIS A 277 25.35 11.98 3.96
CA HIS A 277 26.16 13.19 3.84
C HIS A 277 25.23 14.38 3.64
N LEU A 278 25.10 15.23 4.67
CA LEU A 278 24.19 16.37 4.70
C LEU A 278 24.98 17.68 4.54
N ALA A 279 24.95 18.23 3.33
CA ALA A 279 25.41 19.58 3.02
C ALA A 279 24.20 20.52 2.94
N ALA A 280 23.70 20.96 4.10
CA ALA A 280 22.48 21.77 4.18
C ALA A 280 22.60 23.16 3.53
N GLY A 281 23.81 23.72 3.44
CA GLY A 281 24.04 25.06 2.90
C GLY A 281 23.67 26.19 3.87
N PHE A 282 23.26 25.86 5.10
CA PHE A 282 22.96 26.80 6.18
C PHE A 282 23.18 26.14 7.55
N PRO A 283 23.38 26.93 8.63
CA PRO A 283 23.49 26.39 9.99
C PRO A 283 22.22 25.64 10.42
N ILE A 284 22.40 24.47 11.03
CA ILE A 284 21.31 23.60 11.50
C ILE A 284 21.11 23.81 13.00
N LYS A 285 19.90 24.22 13.40
CA LYS A 285 19.53 24.44 14.81
C LYS A 285 19.28 23.13 15.55
N LYS A 286 18.57 22.20 14.89
CA LYS A 286 18.12 20.94 15.46
C LYS A 286 18.05 19.90 14.37
N ILE A 287 18.50 18.70 14.70
CA ILE A 287 18.35 17.50 13.90
C ILE A 287 17.77 16.38 14.76
N SER A 288 16.91 15.56 14.17
CA SER A 288 16.25 14.45 14.87
C SER A 288 15.90 13.32 13.92
N SER A 289 16.01 12.09 14.42
CA SER A 289 15.52 10.88 13.76
C SER A 289 14.54 10.20 14.73
N PRO A 290 13.22 10.28 14.51
CA PRO A 290 12.22 9.85 15.49
C PRO A 290 12.18 8.33 15.70
N TYR A 291 12.55 7.55 14.68
CA TYR A 291 12.39 6.09 14.71
C TYR A 291 13.71 5.32 14.86
N HIS A 292 14.85 5.98 14.66
CA HIS A 292 16.16 5.34 14.70
C HIS A 292 17.17 6.20 15.45
N ALA A 293 17.97 5.58 16.34
CA ALA A 293 19.09 6.26 16.96
C ALA A 293 20.17 6.55 15.91
N ILE A 294 20.70 7.77 15.91
CA ILE A 294 21.72 8.23 14.96
C ILE A 294 22.97 8.72 15.69
N GLN A 295 24.12 8.59 15.03
CA GLN A 295 25.36 9.26 15.36
C GLN A 295 25.64 10.32 14.29
N GLN A 296 26.22 11.44 14.70
CA GLN A 296 26.54 12.55 13.82
C GLN A 296 28.01 12.95 14.00
N GLN A 297 28.67 13.21 12.88
CA GLN A 297 30.02 13.75 12.84
C GLN A 297 30.04 14.95 11.91
N GLN A 298 30.51 16.09 12.40
CA GLN A 298 30.71 17.27 11.56
C GLN A 298 32.04 17.16 10.80
N THR A 299 32.00 17.48 9.51
CA THR A 299 33.19 17.54 8.66
C THR A 299 33.84 18.93 8.71
N PRO A 300 35.11 19.08 8.29
CA PRO A 300 35.81 20.36 8.34
C PRO A 300 35.16 21.52 7.56
N ASP A 301 34.38 21.19 6.52
CA ASP A 301 33.61 22.13 5.69
C ASP A 301 32.22 22.48 6.27
N GLY A 302 31.90 21.98 7.47
CA GLY A 302 30.65 22.25 8.17
C GLY A 302 29.48 21.32 7.81
N SER A 303 29.67 20.39 6.86
CA SER A 303 28.66 19.36 6.55
C SER A 303 28.54 18.32 7.67
N LEU A 304 27.48 17.51 7.66
CA LEU A 304 27.27 16.44 8.63
C LEU A 304 27.31 15.07 7.96
N ILE A 305 28.03 14.13 8.56
CA ILE A 305 27.92 12.70 8.29
C ILE A 305 27.04 12.09 9.37
N ILE A 306 25.92 11.49 8.96
CA ILE A 306 24.94 10.87 9.86
C ILE A 306 24.90 9.38 9.57
N GLN A 307 25.00 8.58 10.63
CA GLN A 307 24.97 7.12 10.55
C GLN A 307 24.00 6.55 11.58
N LEU A 308 23.49 5.35 11.33
CA LEU A 308 22.73 4.62 12.35
C LEU A 308 23.64 4.26 13.52
N ALA A 309 23.21 4.58 14.74
CA ALA A 309 24.04 4.39 15.94
C ALA A 309 24.40 2.92 16.20
N ASN A 310 23.55 1.99 15.74
CA ASN A 310 23.74 0.55 15.89
C ASN A 310 24.37 -0.10 14.63
N GLY A 311 24.82 0.70 13.66
CA GLY A 311 25.36 0.23 12.39
C GLY A 311 24.30 -0.37 11.46
N GLN A 312 23.93 -1.62 11.72
CA GLN A 312 22.87 -2.33 10.98
C GLN A 312 21.61 -2.47 11.84
N VAL A 313 20.46 -2.19 11.23
CA VAL A 313 19.14 -2.32 11.88
C VAL A 313 18.21 -3.19 11.02
N PRO A 314 17.25 -3.90 11.61
CA PRO A 314 16.23 -4.59 10.82
C PRO A 314 15.38 -3.58 10.06
N ALA A 315 15.06 -3.88 8.80
CA ALA A 315 14.22 -3.06 7.94
C ALA A 315 12.72 -3.13 8.33
N SER A 316 12.34 -2.81 9.57
CA SER A 316 10.98 -2.96 10.09
C SER A 316 10.18 -1.64 10.17
N HIS A 317 10.87 -0.49 10.10
CA HIS A 317 10.31 0.87 10.15
C HIS A 317 10.95 1.67 9.04
N ASP A 318 10.23 2.65 8.51
CA ASP A 318 10.89 3.63 7.65
C ASP A 318 11.85 4.50 8.46
N PHE A 319 12.94 4.89 7.83
CA PHE A 319 13.86 5.87 8.41
C PHE A 319 13.37 7.27 8.07
N GLU A 320 13.30 8.15 9.07
CA GLU A 320 12.98 9.57 8.91
C GLU A 320 14.08 10.40 9.57
N LEU A 321 14.57 11.41 8.85
CA LEU A 321 15.49 12.42 9.38
C LEU A 321 14.84 13.77 9.18
N SER A 322 14.78 14.58 10.23
CA SER A 322 14.24 15.94 10.17
C SER A 322 15.18 16.94 10.80
N TRP A 323 15.32 18.11 10.17
CA TRP A 323 16.14 19.19 10.69
C TRP A 323 15.55 20.58 10.44
N THR A 324 15.89 21.52 11.33
CA THR A 324 15.49 22.93 11.23
C THR A 324 16.70 23.83 11.02
N PRO A 325 16.63 24.83 10.13
CA PRO A 325 17.65 25.87 10.04
C PRO A 325 17.68 26.76 11.29
N GLU A 326 18.81 27.40 11.57
CA GLU A 326 18.87 28.53 12.50
C GLU A 326 18.28 29.79 11.85
N VAL A 327 17.09 30.21 12.33
CA VAL A 327 16.44 31.55 12.23
C VAL A 327 16.43 32.29 10.87
N ASN A 328 15.22 32.56 10.35
CA ASN A 328 14.77 33.70 9.50
C ASN A 328 15.66 34.26 8.37
N GLN A 329 16.59 33.48 7.81
CA GLN A 329 17.29 33.83 6.56
C GLN A 329 16.94 32.92 5.38
N ALA A 330 15.96 32.03 5.52
CA ALA A 330 15.50 31.21 4.41
C ALA A 330 14.90 32.13 3.33
N PRO A 331 15.39 32.07 2.08
CA PRO A 331 14.88 32.93 1.03
C PRO A 331 13.42 32.58 0.74
N GLN A 332 12.58 33.59 0.46
CA GLN A 332 11.16 33.38 0.13
C GLN A 332 10.98 32.48 -1.11
N ALA A 333 12.00 32.37 -1.95
CA ALA A 333 12.10 31.38 -3.00
C ALA A 333 13.56 30.96 -3.21
N ALA A 334 13.78 29.70 -3.59
CA ALA A 334 15.08 29.17 -4.01
C ALA A 334 14.95 28.58 -5.42
N LEU A 335 15.93 28.86 -6.28
CA LEU A 335 16.01 28.31 -7.63
C LEU A 335 17.29 27.51 -7.79
N PHE A 336 17.14 26.26 -8.19
CA PHE A 336 18.25 25.42 -8.64
C PHE A 336 18.12 25.22 -10.14
N SER A 337 19.24 25.26 -10.87
CA SER A 337 19.25 25.18 -12.33
C SER A 337 20.30 24.20 -12.85
N GLU A 338 19.94 23.44 -13.88
CA GLU A 338 20.82 22.52 -14.59
C GLU A 338 20.65 22.75 -16.09
N LYS A 339 21.76 22.84 -16.82
CA LYS A 339 21.72 22.87 -18.29
C LYS A 339 22.09 21.49 -18.82
N ILE A 340 21.20 20.89 -19.60
CA ILE A 340 21.46 19.62 -20.29
C ILE A 340 21.25 19.86 -21.78
N ASN A 341 22.32 19.69 -22.56
CA ASN A 341 22.33 20.02 -24.00
C ASN A 341 21.92 21.49 -24.23
N ASN A 342 20.84 21.71 -25.00
CA ASN A 342 20.29 23.03 -25.32
C ASN A 342 19.17 23.47 -24.38
N ASP A 343 18.74 22.61 -23.45
CA ASP A 343 17.63 22.87 -22.55
C ASP A 343 18.13 23.25 -21.14
N TYR A 344 17.34 24.09 -20.49
CA TYR A 344 17.51 24.50 -19.10
C TYR A 344 16.42 23.85 -18.26
N TYR A 345 16.81 23.25 -17.14
CA TYR A 345 15.93 22.64 -16.17
C TYR A 345 16.07 23.39 -14.86
N HIS A 346 14.94 23.73 -14.26
CA HIS A 346 14.87 24.52 -13.05
C HIS A 346 14.00 23.84 -11.99
N LEU A 347 14.44 23.90 -10.74
CA LEU A 347 13.69 23.52 -9.56
C LEU A 347 13.44 24.77 -8.73
N LEU A 348 12.19 25.24 -8.74
CA LEU A 348 11.78 26.40 -7.97
C LEU A 348 11.06 25.93 -6.70
N MET A 349 11.61 26.29 -5.54
CA MET A 349 10.93 26.19 -4.25
C MET A 349 10.43 27.57 -3.86
N VAL A 350 9.16 27.68 -3.47
CA VAL A 350 8.56 28.94 -3.01
C VAL A 350 7.94 28.73 -1.64
N LEU A 351 8.27 29.63 -0.71
CA LEU A 351 7.64 29.73 0.60
C LEU A 351 6.53 30.77 0.57
N PRO A 352 5.41 30.55 1.27
CA PRO A 352 4.38 31.57 1.41
C PRO A 352 4.98 32.81 2.09
N PRO A 353 4.55 34.03 1.72
CA PRO A 353 5.00 35.24 2.39
C PRO A 353 4.67 35.19 3.88
N GLY A 354 5.70 35.27 4.71
CA GLY A 354 5.60 35.26 6.16
C GLY A 354 5.09 36.60 6.70
N ASP A 355 3.80 36.86 6.54
CA ASP A 355 3.11 37.96 7.22
C ASP A 355 1.62 37.61 7.33
N SER A 356 1.25 36.83 8.34
CA SER A 356 -0.15 36.60 8.73
C SER A 356 -0.53 37.51 9.89
N THR A 357 -0.53 38.83 9.67
CA THR A 357 -1.00 39.83 10.65
C THR A 357 -2.47 40.21 10.46
N GLN A 358 -3.15 39.68 9.45
CA GLN A 358 -4.60 39.82 9.32
C GLN A 358 -5.29 38.62 9.98
N THR A 359 -5.71 38.82 11.23
CA THR A 359 -6.67 37.98 11.96
C THR A 359 -8.00 37.97 11.24
N GLN A 360 -8.15 37.08 10.25
CA GLN A 360 -9.45 36.79 9.67
C GLN A 360 -10.20 35.80 10.56
N GLN A 361 -11.50 36.03 10.73
CA GLN A 361 -12.39 35.06 11.35
C GLN A 361 -12.38 33.79 10.47
N PRO A 362 -11.92 32.64 10.98
CA PRO A 362 -11.85 31.44 10.17
C PRO A 362 -13.27 31.04 9.74
N LEU A 363 -13.44 30.69 8.47
CA LEU A 363 -14.74 30.27 7.93
C LEU A 363 -15.26 29.06 8.72
N ALA A 364 -16.57 29.02 8.96
CA ALA A 364 -17.22 27.85 9.53
C ALA A 364 -16.93 26.63 8.64
N ARG A 365 -16.66 25.48 9.25
CA ARG A 365 -16.26 24.27 8.53
C ARG A 365 -17.20 23.11 8.78
N GLU A 366 -17.33 22.26 7.77
CA GLU A 366 -17.90 20.92 7.89
C GLU A 366 -16.75 19.91 7.79
N VAL A 367 -16.46 19.19 8.88
CA VAL A 367 -15.37 18.23 8.94
C VAL A 367 -15.89 16.79 9.02
N ILE A 368 -15.56 15.98 8.02
CA ILE A 368 -15.88 14.55 7.99
C ILE A 368 -14.61 13.77 8.29
N TYR A 369 -14.57 13.14 9.46
CA TYR A 369 -13.47 12.24 9.82
C TYR A 369 -13.77 10.84 9.31
N VAL A 370 -12.90 10.30 8.46
CA VAL A 370 -12.98 8.92 7.99
C VAL A 370 -11.88 8.12 8.66
N ILE A 371 -12.23 7.13 9.46
CA ILE A 371 -11.28 6.34 10.25
C ILE A 371 -11.31 4.87 9.82
N ASP A 372 -10.14 4.36 9.48
CA ASP A 372 -9.92 2.96 9.17
C ASP A 372 -9.94 2.12 10.44
N THR A 373 -10.79 1.10 10.45
CA THR A 373 -10.90 0.10 11.50
C THR A 373 -10.60 -1.30 11.00
N SER A 374 -9.88 -1.44 9.89
CA SER A 374 -9.45 -2.73 9.34
C SER A 374 -8.51 -3.48 10.26
N GLY A 375 -8.35 -4.79 10.05
CA GLY A 375 -7.46 -5.63 10.86
C GLY A 375 -5.98 -5.18 10.84
N SER A 376 -5.57 -4.44 9.80
CA SER A 376 -4.22 -3.91 9.66
C SER A 376 -3.90 -2.80 10.67
N MET A 377 -4.94 -2.14 11.19
CA MET A 377 -4.88 -1.08 12.19
C MET A 377 -4.78 -1.61 13.63
N HIS A 378 -4.71 -2.92 13.86
CA HIS A 378 -4.67 -3.48 15.22
C HIS A 378 -3.47 -2.98 16.04
N GLY A 379 -3.59 -2.98 17.37
CA GLY A 379 -2.49 -2.61 18.27
C GLY A 379 -2.23 -1.09 18.30
N THR A 380 -0.97 -0.70 18.12
CA THR A 380 -0.52 0.70 18.26
C THR A 380 -1.15 1.63 17.24
N SER A 381 -1.39 1.16 16.01
CA SER A 381 -2.03 1.93 14.95
C SER A 381 -3.44 2.40 15.33
N MET A 382 -4.29 1.54 15.90
CA MET A 382 -5.62 1.93 16.38
C MET A 382 -5.53 2.92 17.54
N THR A 383 -4.56 2.76 18.43
CA THR A 383 -4.30 3.73 19.51
C THR A 383 -3.95 5.10 18.95
N GLN A 384 -3.05 5.15 17.97
CA GLN A 384 -2.65 6.39 17.28
C GLN A 384 -3.82 7.06 16.57
N ALA A 385 -4.61 6.29 15.82
CA ALA A 385 -5.78 6.79 15.10
C ALA A 385 -6.85 7.36 16.05
N LYS A 386 -7.16 6.65 17.15
CA LYS A 386 -8.11 7.12 18.17
C LYS A 386 -7.63 8.41 18.83
N GLN A 387 -6.39 8.46 19.29
CA GLN A 387 -5.83 9.64 19.95
C GLN A 387 -5.80 10.86 19.01
N SER A 388 -5.44 10.65 17.75
CA SER A 388 -5.47 11.69 16.72
C SER A 388 -6.89 12.23 16.51
N LEU A 389 -7.88 11.34 16.40
CA LEU A 389 -9.27 11.73 16.21
C LEU A 389 -9.87 12.41 17.46
N LEU A 390 -9.55 11.95 18.67
CA LEU A 390 -9.97 12.60 19.90
C LEU A 390 -9.43 14.03 20.00
N MET A 391 -8.15 14.24 19.65
CA MET A 391 -7.56 15.57 19.59
C MET A 391 -8.22 16.46 18.53
N ALA A 392 -8.63 15.88 17.41
CA ALA A 392 -9.36 16.61 16.36
C ALA A 392 -10.73 17.09 16.84
N LEU A 393 -11.46 16.26 17.57
CA LEU A 393 -12.76 16.63 18.14
C LEU A 393 -12.64 17.78 19.16
N ASP A 394 -11.52 17.87 19.88
CA ASP A 394 -11.25 18.96 20.84
C ASP A 394 -10.97 20.32 20.20
N ARG A 395 -10.74 20.35 18.88
CA ARG A 395 -10.43 21.58 18.12
C ARG A 395 -11.63 22.13 17.35
N LEU A 396 -12.75 21.41 17.36
CA LEU A 396 -13.99 21.87 16.74
C LEU A 396 -14.57 23.05 17.52
N ARG A 397 -15.11 24.03 16.80
CA ARG A 397 -15.74 25.23 17.35
C ARG A 397 -17.25 25.09 17.29
N LEU A 398 -17.99 25.84 18.11
CA LEU A 398 -19.45 25.71 18.21
C LEU A 398 -20.18 25.90 16.86
N HIS A 399 -19.61 26.72 15.96
CA HIS A 399 -20.15 26.97 14.62
C HIS A 399 -19.74 25.93 13.58
N ASP A 400 -18.87 24.97 13.92
CA ASP A 400 -18.46 23.90 13.03
C ASP A 400 -19.53 22.79 12.99
N ARG A 401 -19.55 22.07 11.88
CA ARG A 401 -20.29 20.82 11.72
C ARG A 401 -19.34 19.66 11.54
N PHE A 402 -19.72 18.47 12.01
CA PHE A 402 -18.88 17.30 11.83
C PHE A 402 -19.64 15.98 11.76
N ASN A 403 -18.98 14.95 11.22
CA ASN A 403 -19.40 13.56 11.30
C ASN A 403 -18.17 12.63 11.37
N ILE A 404 -18.39 11.39 11.81
CA ILE A 404 -17.36 10.34 11.83
C ILE A 404 -17.87 9.15 11.02
N ILE A 405 -17.08 8.72 10.04
CA ILE A 405 -17.29 7.52 9.24
C ILE A 405 -16.19 6.52 9.61
N GLN A 406 -16.56 5.34 10.09
CA GLN A 406 -15.63 4.23 10.23
C GLN A 406 -15.77 3.28 9.03
N PHE A 407 -14.67 2.62 8.66
CA PHE A 407 -14.73 1.57 7.64
C PHE A 407 -13.77 0.42 7.92
N ASP A 408 -14.24 -0.78 7.57
CA ASP A 408 -13.48 -2.02 7.49
C ASP A 408 -13.92 -2.80 6.23
N SER A 409 -14.47 -4.01 6.37
CA SER A 409 -15.28 -4.67 5.33
C SER A 409 -16.61 -3.95 5.05
N THR A 410 -17.06 -3.11 5.99
CA THR A 410 -18.32 -2.37 5.95
C THR A 410 -18.08 -0.91 6.28
N THR A 411 -19.00 -0.02 5.88
CA THR A 411 -18.93 1.41 6.20
C THR A 411 -20.06 1.80 7.14
N ARG A 412 -19.75 2.53 8.20
CA ARG A 412 -20.73 3.02 9.18
C ARG A 412 -20.45 4.48 9.55
N GLN A 413 -21.49 5.27 9.65
CA GLN A 413 -21.41 6.67 10.10
C GLN A 413 -22.02 6.84 11.49
N LEU A 414 -21.42 7.72 12.31
CA LEU A 414 -21.91 8.05 13.64
C LEU A 414 -23.29 8.72 13.57
N PHE A 415 -23.42 9.73 12.71
CA PHE A 415 -24.67 10.43 12.46
C PHE A 415 -25.12 10.21 11.01
N GLN A 416 -26.43 10.27 10.75
CA GLN A 416 -26.97 10.16 9.38
C GLN A 416 -26.50 11.30 8.46
N GLY A 417 -26.08 12.42 9.03
CA GLY A 417 -25.45 13.56 8.39
C GLY A 417 -24.74 14.42 9.43
N SER A 418 -23.93 15.38 8.99
CA SER A 418 -23.11 16.20 9.88
C SER A 418 -23.95 17.00 10.87
N ARG A 419 -23.52 17.01 12.15
CA ARG A 419 -24.17 17.75 13.24
C ARG A 419 -23.31 18.89 13.72
N SER A 420 -23.89 19.87 14.40
CA SER A 420 -23.13 20.93 15.06
C SER A 420 -22.19 20.36 16.12
N ALA A 421 -21.04 20.99 16.29
CA ALA A 421 -20.07 20.67 17.33
C ALA A 421 -20.51 21.20 18.71
N SER A 422 -21.73 20.84 19.14
CA SER A 422 -22.20 21.07 20.52
C SER A 422 -21.48 20.13 21.49
N PHE A 423 -21.48 20.50 22.77
CA PHE A 423 -20.87 19.69 23.82
C PHE A 423 -21.43 18.25 23.82
N GLU A 424 -22.75 18.09 23.68
CA GLU A 424 -23.40 16.77 23.66
C GLU A 424 -22.95 15.93 22.47
N ASN A 425 -22.95 16.51 21.26
CA ASN A 425 -22.54 15.79 20.05
C ASN A 425 -21.04 15.41 20.10
N ILE A 426 -20.18 16.29 20.64
CA ILE A 426 -18.75 15.98 20.83
C ILE A 426 -18.58 14.83 21.84
N MET A 427 -19.33 14.82 22.95
CA MET A 427 -19.26 13.73 23.91
C MET A 427 -19.75 12.40 23.33
N ASP A 428 -20.82 12.42 22.52
CA ASP A 428 -21.28 11.24 21.76
C ASP A 428 -20.19 10.71 20.83
N ALA A 429 -19.53 11.62 20.10
CA ALA A 429 -18.43 11.29 19.21
C ALA A 429 -17.23 10.68 19.95
N LYS A 430 -16.79 11.28 21.07
CA LYS A 430 -15.71 10.72 21.88
C LYS A 430 -16.03 9.31 22.40
N ARG A 431 -17.28 9.06 22.83
CA ARG A 431 -17.73 7.72 23.24
C ARG A 431 -17.71 6.74 22.09
N TYR A 432 -18.10 7.16 20.89
CA TYR A 432 -18.02 6.34 19.68
C TYR A 432 -16.57 5.98 19.33
N VAL A 433 -15.66 6.95 19.31
CA VAL A 433 -14.23 6.76 19.00
C VAL A 433 -13.56 5.78 19.96
N ASN A 434 -13.82 5.93 21.26
CA ASN A 434 -13.26 5.04 22.27
C ASN A 434 -13.65 3.56 22.06
N ARG A 435 -14.82 3.29 21.47
CA ARG A 435 -15.33 1.94 21.21
C ARG A 435 -14.85 1.31 19.91
N LEU A 436 -14.18 2.05 19.02
CA LEU A 436 -13.68 1.50 17.75
C LEU A 436 -12.73 0.33 17.99
N ARG A 437 -12.79 -0.69 17.13
CA ARG A 437 -11.92 -1.87 17.20
C ARG A 437 -11.45 -2.23 15.81
N ALA A 438 -10.19 -2.61 15.70
CA ALA A 438 -9.59 -3.04 14.43
C ALA A 438 -10.02 -4.48 14.11
N ASP A 439 -10.73 -4.67 13.01
CA ASP A 439 -11.20 -5.96 12.47
C ASP A 439 -11.54 -5.85 10.97
N GLY A 440 -11.74 -6.97 10.28
CA GLY A 440 -12.22 -6.98 8.89
C GLY A 440 -11.20 -6.52 7.83
N GLY A 441 -11.71 -6.31 6.61
CA GLY A 441 -10.95 -5.84 5.44
C GLY A 441 -10.83 -4.32 5.37
N THR A 442 -10.40 -3.79 4.22
CA THR A 442 -10.11 -2.36 4.02
C THR A 442 -10.88 -1.83 2.79
N GLU A 443 -12.21 -1.91 2.83
CA GLU A 443 -13.08 -1.44 1.74
C GLU A 443 -13.22 0.09 1.76
N MET A 444 -12.25 0.78 1.17
CA MET A 444 -12.20 2.25 1.15
C MET A 444 -13.25 2.91 0.23
N ALA A 445 -13.66 2.24 -0.85
CA ALA A 445 -14.50 2.86 -1.88
C ALA A 445 -15.87 3.33 -1.34
N PRO A 446 -16.64 2.52 -0.56
CA PRO A 446 -17.91 2.98 0.01
C PRO A 446 -17.72 4.12 1.02
N ALA A 447 -16.62 4.10 1.80
CA ALA A 447 -16.28 5.17 2.73
C ALA A 447 -15.95 6.49 2.03
N LEU A 448 -15.15 6.45 0.96
CA LEU A 448 -14.85 7.62 0.13
C LEU A 448 -16.10 8.17 -0.55
N ASN A 449 -16.96 7.31 -1.11
CA ASN A 449 -18.21 7.74 -1.72
C ASN A 449 -19.14 8.43 -0.71
N LEU A 450 -19.24 7.89 0.50
CA LEU A 450 -20.04 8.50 1.57
C LEU A 450 -19.45 9.83 2.03
N ALA A 451 -18.12 9.88 2.23
CA ALA A 451 -17.42 11.07 2.70
C ALA A 451 -17.39 12.19 1.65
N LEU A 452 -17.26 11.86 0.37
CA LEU A 452 -17.20 12.83 -0.73
C LEU A 452 -18.56 13.12 -1.37
N ARG A 453 -19.66 12.58 -0.83
CA ARG A 453 -21.00 12.90 -1.31
C ARG A 453 -21.21 14.41 -1.41
N GLN A 454 -21.64 14.90 -2.57
CA GLN A 454 -21.80 16.34 -2.81
C GLN A 454 -22.77 16.95 -1.79
N SER A 455 -22.33 18.06 -1.19
CA SER A 455 -23.14 18.89 -0.31
C SER A 455 -23.57 20.14 -1.07
N THR A 456 -24.83 20.54 -0.89
CA THR A 456 -25.34 21.84 -1.38
C THR A 456 -25.07 22.98 -0.41
N ASP A 457 -24.49 22.69 0.76
CA ASP A 457 -24.12 23.68 1.76
C ASP A 457 -22.86 24.43 1.31
N THR A 458 -23.05 25.69 0.91
CA THR A 458 -21.96 26.60 0.53
C THR A 458 -21.52 27.51 1.68
N SER A 459 -22.17 27.41 2.85
CA SER A 459 -21.86 28.25 4.02
C SER A 459 -20.69 27.70 4.84
N HIS A 460 -20.33 26.43 4.65
CA HIS A 460 -19.22 25.78 5.32
C HIS A 460 -18.11 25.37 4.35
N VAL A 461 -16.86 25.55 4.78
CA VAL A 461 -15.72 24.93 4.10
C VAL A 461 -15.74 23.44 4.41
N ARG A 462 -15.91 22.60 3.38
CA ARG A 462 -16.00 21.16 3.54
C ARG A 462 -14.64 20.48 3.51
N GLN A 463 -14.32 19.75 4.57
CA GLN A 463 -13.04 19.09 4.78
C GLN A 463 -13.26 17.62 5.13
N VAL A 464 -12.53 16.74 4.49
CA VAL A 464 -12.49 15.30 4.77
C VAL A 464 -11.10 14.97 5.31
N VAL A 465 -11.03 14.37 6.49
CA VAL A 465 -9.77 13.92 7.09
C VAL A 465 -9.80 12.40 7.14
N PHE A 466 -8.93 11.74 6.38
CA PHE A 466 -8.91 10.30 6.17
C PHE A 466 -7.73 9.65 6.91
N LEU A 467 -8.01 8.88 7.96
CA LEU A 467 -7.03 8.25 8.84
C LEU A 467 -6.94 6.75 8.51
N THR A 468 -5.79 6.29 8.01
CA THR A 468 -5.57 4.89 7.58
C THR A 468 -4.07 4.59 7.49
N ASP A 469 -3.67 3.32 7.43
CA ASP A 469 -2.33 2.93 7.00
C ASP A 469 -2.16 2.94 5.47
N GLY A 470 -3.25 3.13 4.71
CA GLY A 470 -3.26 3.31 3.26
C GLY A 470 -3.00 2.02 2.46
N SER A 471 -2.98 0.87 3.13
CA SER A 471 -2.46 -0.37 2.54
C SER A 471 -3.48 -1.05 1.63
N VAL A 472 -3.69 -0.52 0.43
CA VAL A 472 -4.64 -1.03 -0.58
C VAL A 472 -3.97 -1.26 -1.93
N GLY A 473 -4.47 -2.24 -2.70
CA GLY A 473 -3.95 -2.60 -4.03
C GLY A 473 -4.74 -2.07 -5.23
N ASN A 474 -5.94 -1.50 -5.00
CA ASN A 474 -6.83 -0.96 -6.04
C ASN A 474 -6.75 0.57 -6.15
N GLU A 475 -5.56 1.16 -6.00
CA GLU A 475 -5.39 2.61 -5.85
C GLU A 475 -5.98 3.42 -7.01
N THR A 476 -5.86 2.92 -8.24
CA THR A 476 -6.39 3.59 -9.44
C THR A 476 -7.89 3.86 -9.32
N ALA A 477 -8.68 2.86 -8.90
CA ALA A 477 -10.13 3.01 -8.75
C ALA A 477 -10.49 4.01 -7.63
N LEU A 478 -9.70 4.06 -6.56
CA LEU A 478 -9.90 5.00 -5.46
C LEU A 478 -9.56 6.44 -5.90
N PHE A 479 -8.52 6.63 -6.71
CA PHE A 479 -8.21 7.93 -7.31
C PHE A 479 -9.33 8.40 -8.25
N ASP A 480 -9.92 7.51 -9.04
CA ASP A 480 -11.06 7.83 -9.89
C ASP A 480 -12.26 8.33 -9.06
N ILE A 481 -12.57 7.66 -7.94
CA ILE A 481 -13.62 8.09 -6.99
C ILE A 481 -13.33 9.49 -6.45
N ILE A 482 -12.10 9.76 -6.03
CA ILE A 482 -11.70 11.09 -5.52
C ILE A 482 -11.90 12.13 -6.62
N HIS A 483 -11.39 11.88 -7.83
CA HIS A 483 -11.53 12.81 -8.95
C HIS A 483 -12.98 13.12 -9.32
N GLN A 484 -13.85 12.12 -9.32
CA GLN A 484 -15.26 12.26 -9.70
C GLN A 484 -16.08 12.97 -8.61
N ASN A 485 -15.80 12.69 -7.33
CA ASN A 485 -16.69 13.09 -6.24
C ASN A 485 -16.18 14.25 -5.38
N LEU A 486 -14.92 14.69 -5.51
CA LEU A 486 -14.33 15.69 -4.61
C LEU A 486 -15.15 16.99 -4.52
N GLY A 487 -15.66 17.48 -5.65
CA GLY A 487 -16.40 18.74 -5.71
C GLY A 487 -15.60 19.92 -5.15
N GLN A 488 -16.18 20.64 -4.19
CA GLN A 488 -15.51 21.73 -3.44
C GLN A 488 -14.85 21.25 -2.14
N SER A 489 -14.90 19.95 -1.85
CA SER A 489 -14.32 19.39 -0.63
C SER A 489 -12.80 19.41 -0.72
N ARG A 490 -12.14 19.51 0.43
CA ARG A 490 -10.70 19.24 0.57
C ARG A 490 -10.51 17.89 1.26
N LEU A 491 -9.62 17.05 0.75
CA LEU A 491 -9.29 15.76 1.33
C LEU A 491 -7.85 15.78 1.87
N PHE A 492 -7.74 15.59 3.18
CA PHE A 492 -6.50 15.46 3.93
C PHE A 492 -6.34 14.01 4.34
N THR A 493 -5.11 13.51 4.34
CA THR A 493 -4.83 12.12 4.66
C THR A 493 -3.85 12.02 5.81
N VAL A 494 -4.16 11.20 6.81
CA VAL A 494 -3.29 10.92 7.94
C VAL A 494 -2.85 9.46 7.85
N GLY A 495 -1.59 9.25 7.49
CA GLY A 495 -0.95 7.94 7.46
C GLY A 495 -0.64 7.47 8.87
N ILE A 496 -1.16 6.31 9.26
CA ILE A 496 -0.97 5.75 10.59
C ILE A 496 -0.04 4.52 10.52
N GLY A 497 0.85 4.39 11.50
CA GLY A 497 1.69 3.21 11.68
C GLY A 497 3.10 3.35 11.09
N SER A 498 3.86 2.26 11.12
CA SER A 498 5.30 2.28 10.91
C SER A 498 5.78 2.47 9.47
N ALA A 499 4.96 2.10 8.49
CA ALA A 499 5.29 2.19 7.07
C ALA A 499 4.02 2.27 6.20
N PRO A 500 3.19 3.32 6.33
CA PRO A 500 1.98 3.44 5.55
C PRO A 500 2.28 3.53 4.04
N ASN A 501 1.28 3.22 3.20
CA ASN A 501 1.40 3.39 1.75
C ASN A 501 1.37 4.88 1.37
N SER A 502 2.48 5.58 1.60
CA SER A 502 2.54 7.04 1.42
C SER A 502 2.31 7.49 -0.02
N TYR A 503 2.58 6.64 -1.01
CA TYR A 503 2.20 6.93 -2.39
C TYR A 503 0.70 7.19 -2.52
N PHE A 504 -0.14 6.25 -2.04
CA PHE A 504 -1.59 6.41 -2.08
C PHE A 504 -2.02 7.63 -1.28
N MET A 505 -1.52 7.77 -0.05
CA MET A 505 -1.92 8.84 0.86
C MET A 505 -1.59 10.23 0.31
N ARG A 506 -0.34 10.46 -0.12
CA ARG A 506 0.06 11.74 -0.72
C ARG A 506 -0.67 12.03 -2.02
N LYS A 507 -0.89 11.03 -2.88
CA LYS A 507 -1.65 11.24 -4.12
C LYS A 507 -3.12 11.54 -3.86
N ALA A 508 -3.76 10.86 -2.90
CA ALA A 508 -5.12 11.14 -2.50
C ALA A 508 -5.26 12.56 -1.93
N ALA A 509 -4.32 13.01 -1.08
CA ALA A 509 -4.28 14.39 -0.60
C ALA A 509 -4.05 15.39 -1.73
N GLN A 510 -3.11 15.11 -2.65
CA GLN A 510 -2.83 15.96 -3.81
C GLN A 510 -4.07 16.14 -4.71
N PHE A 511 -4.73 15.04 -5.08
CA PHE A 511 -5.99 15.08 -5.84
C PHE A 511 -7.09 15.77 -5.02
N GLY A 512 -7.06 15.57 -3.72
CA GLY A 512 -7.93 16.17 -2.71
C GLY A 512 -7.73 17.65 -2.40
N ARG A 513 -6.70 18.31 -2.95
CA ARG A 513 -6.30 19.70 -2.58
C ARG A 513 -5.97 19.87 -1.09
N GLY A 514 -5.60 18.80 -0.41
CA GLY A 514 -5.17 18.81 0.98
C GLY A 514 -3.72 18.34 1.13
N SER A 515 -3.33 18.11 2.38
CA SER A 515 -1.98 17.69 2.75
C SER A 515 -1.97 16.29 3.36
N PHE A 516 -0.81 15.64 3.28
CA PHE A 516 -0.55 14.36 3.93
C PHE A 516 0.24 14.56 5.21
N THR A 517 -0.14 13.86 6.27
CA THR A 517 0.56 13.83 7.55
C THR A 517 0.82 12.38 7.93
N HIS A 518 2.06 12.04 8.30
CA HIS A 518 2.42 10.72 8.81
C HIS A 518 2.57 10.76 10.33
N ILE A 519 1.99 9.77 11.00
CA ILE A 519 2.12 9.51 12.43
C ILE A 519 2.64 8.08 12.59
N GLY A 520 3.96 7.95 12.81
CA GLY A 520 4.60 6.67 13.08
C GLY A 520 4.64 6.32 14.57
N ASP A 521 4.69 7.33 15.45
CA ASP A 521 4.77 7.17 16.90
C ASP A 521 3.66 7.93 17.66
N VAL A 522 3.26 7.39 18.82
CA VAL A 522 2.23 8.02 19.68
C VAL A 522 2.67 9.37 20.26
N ASN A 523 3.96 9.56 20.48
CA ASN A 523 4.52 10.79 21.05
C ASN A 523 4.50 11.95 20.04
N GLU A 524 4.41 11.65 18.75
CA GLU A 524 4.39 12.65 17.69
C GLU A 524 2.99 13.19 17.41
N ILE A 525 1.94 12.49 17.84
CA ILE A 525 0.53 12.81 17.55
C ILE A 525 0.24 14.27 17.88
N LYS A 526 0.63 14.73 19.07
CA LYS A 526 0.35 16.11 19.50
C LYS A 526 0.94 17.13 18.54
N ASN A 527 2.19 16.94 18.13
CA ASN A 527 2.86 17.87 17.24
C ASN A 527 2.28 17.80 15.81
N LYS A 528 2.24 16.61 15.22
CA LYS A 528 1.78 16.39 13.84
C LYS A 528 0.31 16.78 13.64
N MET A 529 -0.56 16.48 14.61
CA MET A 529 -1.96 16.90 14.56
C MET A 529 -2.12 18.41 14.76
N SER A 530 -1.33 19.04 15.64
CA SER A 530 -1.36 20.50 15.78
C SER A 530 -0.99 21.20 14.47
N GLN A 531 0.06 20.72 13.78
CA GLN A 531 0.46 21.20 12.46
C GLN A 531 -0.65 20.99 11.42
N LEU A 532 -1.28 19.81 11.39
CA LEU A 532 -2.41 19.55 10.50
C LEU A 532 -3.59 20.50 10.77
N PHE A 533 -3.92 20.80 12.03
CA PHE A 533 -5.00 21.74 12.35
C PHE A 533 -4.68 23.16 11.92
N GLU A 534 -3.43 23.60 12.06
CA GLU A 534 -3.02 24.92 11.58
C GLU A 534 -3.27 25.06 10.08
N LYS A 535 -2.98 23.99 9.31
CA LYS A 535 -3.28 23.91 7.87
C LYS A 535 -4.79 23.91 7.60
N LEU A 536 -5.54 23.05 8.30
CA LEU A 536 -7.00 22.96 8.15
C LEU A 536 -7.71 24.27 8.47
N GLU A 537 -7.18 25.07 9.40
CA GLU A 537 -7.81 26.30 9.87
C GLU A 537 -7.42 27.53 9.05
N ASN A 538 -6.31 27.48 8.28
CA ASN A 538 -5.74 28.65 7.60
C ASN A 538 -5.19 28.32 6.19
N PRO A 539 -6.04 28.19 5.16
CA PRO A 539 -5.57 28.17 3.78
C PRO A 539 -5.02 29.56 3.41
N LEU A 540 -3.71 29.68 3.17
CA LEU A 540 -3.06 30.96 2.90
C LEU A 540 -3.27 31.42 1.47
N LEU A 541 -3.06 30.55 0.48
CA LEU A 541 -3.21 30.85 -0.93
C LEU A 541 -3.96 29.73 -1.65
N THR A 542 -4.91 30.11 -2.51
CA THR A 542 -5.67 29.18 -3.35
C THR A 542 -5.58 29.60 -4.81
N ASN A 543 -6.00 28.74 -5.74
CA ASN A 543 -6.03 29.04 -7.19
C ASN A 543 -4.68 29.50 -7.76
N ILE A 544 -3.60 28.91 -7.27
CA ILE A 544 -2.23 29.32 -7.61
C ILE A 544 -1.94 28.99 -9.07
N LYS A 545 -1.42 29.98 -9.81
CA LYS A 545 -0.92 29.84 -11.17
C LYS A 545 0.46 30.47 -11.27
N ILE A 546 1.25 29.91 -12.18
CA ILE A 546 2.57 30.41 -12.49
C ILE A 546 2.53 31.00 -13.89
N ASP A 547 3.06 32.20 -14.02
CA ASP A 547 3.30 32.88 -15.27
C ASP A 547 4.81 33.09 -15.44
N ILE A 548 5.33 32.67 -16.60
CA ILE A 548 6.71 32.88 -17.01
C ILE A 548 6.64 33.68 -18.30
N ASN A 549 7.40 34.77 -18.37
CA ASN A 549 7.37 35.74 -19.47
C ASN A 549 7.65 35.12 -20.87
N ASN A 550 8.13 33.87 -20.95
CA ASN A 550 8.36 33.11 -22.19
C ASN A 550 7.54 31.80 -22.26
N LYS A 551 6.21 31.91 -22.38
CA LYS A 551 5.28 30.76 -22.34
C LYS A 551 5.46 29.73 -23.45
N SER A 552 5.96 30.12 -24.62
CA SER A 552 5.93 29.29 -25.83
C SER A 552 6.85 28.06 -25.79
N ALA A 553 7.82 28.01 -24.88
CA ALA A 553 8.79 26.91 -24.75
C ALA A 553 8.92 26.34 -23.33
N ALA A 554 8.10 26.79 -22.37
CA ALA A 554 8.21 26.39 -20.98
C ALA A 554 7.30 25.20 -20.61
N GLU A 555 7.87 24.11 -20.12
CA GLU A 555 7.12 22.98 -19.56
C GLU A 555 7.18 23.00 -18.02
N ILE A 556 6.04 23.20 -17.37
CA ILE A 556 5.92 23.40 -15.91
C ILE A 556 5.15 22.24 -15.26
N TRP A 557 5.72 21.68 -14.19
CA TRP A 557 5.11 20.59 -13.42
C TRP A 557 5.17 20.85 -11.90
N PRO A 558 4.08 20.56 -11.15
CA PRO A 558 2.81 20.00 -11.61
C PRO A 558 1.94 21.02 -12.37
N LYS A 559 1.08 20.54 -13.29
CA LYS A 559 0.14 21.40 -14.05
C LYS A 559 -0.91 22.09 -13.17
N ARG A 560 -1.33 21.43 -12.09
CA ARG A 560 -2.25 21.97 -11.08
C ARG A 560 -1.48 22.07 -9.77
N ILE A 561 -1.39 23.28 -9.25
CA ILE A 561 -0.74 23.58 -7.98
C ILE A 561 -1.81 23.50 -6.90
N ALA A 562 -1.51 22.78 -5.81
CA ALA A 562 -2.43 22.65 -4.68
C ALA A 562 -2.59 24.00 -3.96
N ASP A 563 -3.63 24.11 -3.14
CA ASP A 563 -3.75 25.21 -2.17
C ASP A 563 -2.51 25.18 -1.25
N LEU A 564 -1.97 26.36 -0.94
CA LEU A 564 -0.80 26.51 -0.07
C LEU A 564 -1.26 26.86 1.34
N TYR A 565 -0.83 26.04 2.29
CA TYR A 565 -1.13 26.23 3.71
C TYR A 565 0.06 26.88 4.44
N SER A 566 -0.20 27.41 5.64
CA SER A 566 0.85 27.96 6.50
C SER A 566 2.00 26.96 6.71
N GLY A 567 3.22 27.46 6.53
CA GLY A 567 4.46 26.69 6.73
C GLY A 567 4.81 25.69 5.61
N GLU A 568 3.96 25.47 4.62
CA GLU A 568 4.26 24.57 3.50
C GLU A 568 5.09 25.26 2.42
N SER A 569 5.79 24.48 1.60
CA SER A 569 6.47 24.97 0.40
C SER A 569 5.81 24.45 -0.86
N ILE A 570 5.90 25.23 -1.94
CA ILE A 570 5.59 24.76 -3.28
C ILE A 570 6.90 24.43 -3.97
N VAL A 571 6.98 23.24 -4.57
CA VAL A 571 8.10 22.89 -5.44
C VAL A 571 7.63 22.64 -6.86
N ILE A 572 8.21 23.37 -7.81
CA ILE A 572 7.88 23.34 -9.23
C ILE A 572 9.12 22.96 -10.03
N ALA A 573 8.95 22.01 -10.95
CA ALA A 573 9.95 21.68 -11.95
C ALA A 573 9.60 22.38 -13.28
N ILE A 574 10.56 23.08 -13.86
CA ILE A 574 10.38 23.88 -15.07
C ILE A 574 11.46 23.47 -16.08
N LYS A 575 11.08 23.27 -17.34
CA LYS A 575 12.01 23.16 -18.47
C LYS A 575 11.82 24.35 -19.40
N THR A 576 12.91 24.94 -19.86
CA THR A 576 12.93 26.08 -20.81
C THR A 576 14.06 25.92 -21.82
N ASP A 577 13.97 26.67 -22.92
CA ASP A 577 15.01 26.79 -23.97
C ASP A 577 16.06 27.87 -23.66
N ARG A 578 15.82 28.69 -22.63
CA ARG A 578 16.72 29.76 -22.16
C ARG A 578 16.72 29.86 -20.62
N PRO A 579 17.75 30.48 -20.02
CA PRO A 579 17.81 30.70 -18.58
C PRO A 579 16.58 31.47 -18.06
N LEU A 580 16.07 31.06 -16.92
CA LEU A 580 14.94 31.68 -16.24
C LEU A 580 15.41 32.76 -15.26
N GLN A 581 15.02 34.01 -15.50
CA GLN A 581 15.40 35.16 -14.66
C GLN A 581 14.31 35.57 -13.66
N GLN A 582 13.05 35.34 -14.02
CA GLN A 582 11.90 35.79 -13.23
C GLN A 582 10.75 34.79 -13.34
N VAL A 583 10.07 34.56 -12.22
CA VAL A 583 8.83 33.80 -12.15
C VAL A 583 7.76 34.66 -11.48
N ASN A 584 6.62 34.80 -12.16
CA ASN A 584 5.45 35.47 -11.61
C ASN A 584 4.47 34.40 -11.10
N MET A 585 3.97 34.59 -9.89
CA MET A 585 2.94 33.74 -9.30
C MET A 585 1.71 34.59 -9.01
N GLN A 586 0.54 34.01 -9.29
CA GLN A 586 -0.74 34.62 -9.00
C GLN A 586 -1.62 33.62 -8.25
N GLY A 587 -2.53 34.12 -7.42
CA GLY A 587 -3.46 33.29 -6.68
C GLY A 587 -4.53 34.12 -6.00
N THR A 588 -5.22 33.50 -5.05
CA THR A 588 -6.23 34.15 -4.22
C THR A 588 -5.81 34.00 -2.77
N ARG A 589 -5.56 35.14 -2.10
CA ARG A 589 -5.31 35.23 -0.67
C ARG A 589 -6.53 35.85 -0.02
N ALA A 590 -7.20 35.13 0.88
CA ALA A 590 -8.32 35.70 1.62
C ALA A 590 -9.40 36.37 0.73
N LEU A 591 -9.83 35.67 -0.34
CA LEU A 591 -10.76 36.15 -1.37
C LEU A 591 -10.28 37.34 -2.21
N SER A 592 -9.08 37.86 -1.95
CA SER A 592 -8.45 38.92 -2.73
C SER A 592 -7.43 38.35 -3.72
N PRO A 593 -7.28 38.94 -4.93
CA PRO A 593 -6.20 38.58 -5.84
C PRO A 593 -4.84 38.79 -5.17
N TRP A 594 -3.94 37.83 -5.32
CA TRP A 594 -2.56 37.90 -4.86
C TRP A 594 -1.62 37.69 -6.05
N GLN A 595 -0.53 38.46 -6.09
CA GLN A 595 0.54 38.32 -7.06
C GLN A 595 1.89 38.50 -6.37
N ALA A 596 2.88 37.73 -6.80
CA ALA A 596 4.27 37.91 -6.41
C ALA A 596 5.18 37.63 -7.60
N SER A 597 6.30 38.36 -7.65
CA SER A 597 7.34 38.20 -8.65
C SER A 597 8.64 37.84 -7.95
N PHE A 598 9.25 36.74 -8.37
CA PHE A 598 10.52 36.26 -7.81
C PHE A 598 11.62 36.49 -8.84
N ASN A 599 12.54 37.40 -8.53
CA ASN A 599 13.74 37.67 -9.34
C ASN A 599 14.83 36.70 -8.91
N LEU A 600 15.24 35.82 -9.82
CA LEU A 600 16.05 34.65 -9.52
C LEU A 600 17.56 34.93 -9.57
N ASP A 601 17.95 36.08 -10.16
CA ASP A 601 19.34 36.56 -10.20
C ASP A 601 19.82 37.13 -8.84
N GLN A 602 18.91 37.40 -7.90
CA GLN A 602 19.20 38.07 -6.62
C GLN A 602 19.02 37.17 -5.38
N THR A 603 18.56 35.92 -5.54
CA THR A 603 18.20 35.04 -4.40
C THR A 603 19.38 34.35 -3.72
N GLY A 604 20.63 34.77 -3.96
CA GLY A 604 21.81 34.26 -3.24
C GLY A 604 22.11 32.77 -3.44
N SER A 605 21.40 32.10 -4.35
CA SER A 605 21.77 30.76 -4.80
C SER A 605 22.93 30.93 -5.76
N GLU A 606 24.16 30.72 -5.26
CA GLU A 606 25.22 30.25 -6.15
C GLU A 606 24.61 29.17 -7.03
N THR A 607 24.70 29.34 -8.36
CA THR A 607 24.42 28.30 -9.34
C THR A 607 25.43 27.17 -9.11
N THR A 608 25.25 26.43 -8.02
CA THR A 608 25.79 25.09 -7.90
C THR A 608 25.13 24.33 -9.02
N GLN A 609 25.93 23.92 -10.01
CA GLN A 609 25.50 22.95 -11.02
C GLN A 609 25.07 21.69 -10.28
N GLN A 610 23.82 21.65 -9.85
CA GLN A 610 23.24 20.49 -9.20
C GLN A 610 22.80 19.56 -10.32
N SER A 611 23.50 18.44 -10.44
CA SER A 611 23.13 17.39 -11.39
C SER A 611 21.83 16.71 -10.96
N GLY A 612 20.94 16.43 -11.93
CA GLY A 612 19.74 15.63 -11.70
C GLY A 612 18.41 16.40 -11.64
N ILE A 613 18.42 17.73 -11.82
CA ILE A 613 17.19 18.52 -11.94
C ILE A 613 16.42 18.10 -13.20
N GLY A 614 17.10 17.85 -14.31
CA GLY A 614 16.47 17.33 -15.53
C GLY A 614 15.81 15.98 -15.32
N THR A 615 16.46 15.09 -14.58
CA THR A 615 15.91 13.78 -14.19
C THR A 615 14.66 13.94 -13.30
N PHE A 616 14.69 14.86 -12.33
CA PHE A 616 13.54 15.17 -11.48
C PHE A 616 12.38 15.78 -12.27
N TRP A 617 12.65 16.71 -13.18
CA TRP A 617 11.66 17.27 -14.09
C TRP A 617 10.99 16.18 -14.91
N ALA A 618 11.77 15.25 -15.49
CA ALA A 618 11.25 14.14 -16.27
C ALA A 618 10.37 13.21 -15.40
N ARG A 619 10.78 12.94 -14.16
CA ARG A 619 9.98 12.19 -13.19
C ARG A 619 8.64 12.86 -12.88
N ARG A 620 8.61 14.19 -12.73
CA ARG A 620 7.39 14.98 -12.51
C ARG A 620 6.49 14.99 -13.75
N LYS A 621 7.06 15.12 -14.95
CA LYS A 621 6.33 15.01 -16.22
C LYS A 621 5.67 13.63 -16.36
N ILE A 622 6.42 12.55 -16.14
CA ILE A 622 5.89 11.18 -16.15
C ILE A 622 4.75 11.03 -15.13
N ALA A 623 4.93 11.53 -13.90
CA ALA A 623 3.87 11.46 -12.88
C ALA A 623 2.59 12.17 -13.34
N ALA A 624 2.70 13.37 -13.93
CA ALA A 624 1.54 14.13 -14.38
C ALA A 624 0.86 13.51 -15.62
N LEU A 625 1.64 12.92 -16.54
CA LEU A 625 1.09 12.15 -17.66
C LEU A 625 0.31 10.92 -17.14
N MET A 626 0.86 10.21 -16.16
CA MET A 626 0.17 9.10 -15.51
C MET A 626 -1.10 9.55 -14.79
N ASP A 627 -1.07 10.67 -14.07
CA ASP A 627 -2.24 11.25 -13.39
C ASP A 627 -3.33 11.68 -14.39
N SER A 628 -2.96 12.07 -15.61
CA SER A 628 -3.92 12.49 -16.64
C SER A 628 -4.87 11.36 -17.08
N LEU A 629 -4.49 10.09 -16.89
CA LEU A 629 -5.34 8.93 -17.19
C LEU A 629 -6.63 8.94 -16.35
N HIS A 630 -6.58 9.44 -15.11
CA HIS A 630 -7.75 9.61 -14.25
C HIS A 630 -8.72 10.69 -14.74
N ASN A 631 -8.28 11.55 -15.66
CA ASN A 631 -9.08 12.60 -16.29
C ASN A 631 -9.48 12.24 -17.74
N GLY A 632 -9.39 10.96 -18.11
CA GLY A 632 -9.81 10.46 -19.43
C GLY A 632 -8.79 10.67 -20.56
N ALA A 633 -7.53 10.94 -20.25
CA ALA A 633 -6.48 11.03 -21.27
C ALA A 633 -6.32 9.69 -22.05
N ASN A 634 -5.94 9.79 -23.32
CA ASN A 634 -5.76 8.63 -24.19
C ASN A 634 -4.59 7.76 -23.70
N LYS A 635 -4.89 6.54 -23.27
CA LYS A 635 -3.90 5.62 -22.68
C LYS A 635 -2.73 5.28 -23.63
N PRO A 636 -2.96 4.91 -24.91
CA PRO A 636 -1.87 4.73 -25.88
C PRO A 636 -0.95 5.96 -26.04
N GLU A 637 -1.50 7.16 -26.12
CA GLU A 637 -0.71 8.40 -26.26
C GLU A 637 0.13 8.67 -25.02
N VAL A 638 -0.49 8.59 -23.83
CA VAL A 638 0.22 8.72 -22.54
C VAL A 638 1.32 7.67 -22.42
N GLN A 639 1.05 6.43 -22.82
CA GLN A 639 2.07 5.38 -22.80
C GLN A 639 3.26 5.72 -23.69
N LYS A 640 3.01 6.18 -24.93
CA LYS A 640 4.06 6.58 -25.87
C LYS A 640 4.90 7.73 -25.30
N GLU A 641 4.26 8.77 -24.80
CA GLU A 641 4.96 9.95 -24.27
C GLU A 641 5.76 9.61 -22.99
N VAL A 642 5.17 8.85 -22.06
CA VAL A 642 5.88 8.39 -20.85
C VAL A 642 7.09 7.54 -21.22
N THR A 643 6.95 6.65 -22.21
CA THR A 643 8.05 5.78 -22.67
C THR A 643 9.18 6.61 -23.25
N GLN A 644 8.87 7.60 -24.11
CA GLN A 644 9.85 8.48 -24.71
C GLN A 644 10.62 9.29 -23.65
N VAL A 645 9.90 10.02 -22.78
CA VAL A 645 10.52 10.82 -21.70
C VAL A 645 11.38 9.94 -20.79
N ALA A 646 10.92 8.72 -20.49
CA ALA A 646 11.67 7.80 -19.64
C ALA A 646 12.95 7.29 -20.33
N LEU A 647 12.93 7.01 -21.63
CA LEU A 647 14.14 6.61 -22.37
C LEU A 647 15.13 7.77 -22.49
N ASP A 648 14.66 8.98 -22.84
CA ASP A 648 15.49 10.17 -23.05
C ASP A 648 16.24 10.60 -21.77
N HIS A 649 15.62 10.38 -20.60
CA HIS A 649 16.20 10.70 -19.30
C HIS A 649 16.69 9.47 -18.51
N HIS A 650 16.79 8.30 -19.16
CA HIS A 650 17.26 7.05 -18.56
C HIS A 650 16.50 6.62 -17.28
N LEU A 651 15.20 6.88 -17.21
CA LEU A 651 14.34 6.61 -16.05
C LEU A 651 13.63 5.26 -16.11
N VAL A 652 13.61 4.56 -14.98
CA VAL A 652 12.67 3.44 -14.77
C VAL A 652 11.25 4.01 -14.59
N SER A 653 10.29 3.43 -15.31
CA SER A 653 8.88 3.87 -15.27
C SER A 653 7.93 2.68 -15.36
N LYS A 654 6.62 2.95 -15.49
CA LYS A 654 5.63 1.89 -15.78
C LYS A 654 5.93 1.16 -17.10
N TYR A 655 6.60 1.81 -18.05
CA TYR A 655 6.80 1.32 -19.42
C TYR A 655 8.27 1.12 -19.82
N THR A 656 9.23 1.44 -18.95
CA THR A 656 10.67 1.24 -19.16
C THR A 656 11.30 0.47 -17.99
N SER A 657 12.41 -0.20 -18.23
CA SER A 657 13.09 -1.04 -17.23
C SER A 657 14.59 -1.10 -17.53
N LEU A 658 15.40 -1.23 -16.47
CA LEU A 658 16.85 -1.39 -16.58
C LEU A 658 17.19 -2.87 -16.63
N VAL A 659 18.04 -3.27 -17.58
CA VAL A 659 18.52 -4.65 -17.72
C VAL A 659 20.03 -4.69 -17.86
N ALA A 660 20.69 -5.49 -17.01
CA ALA A 660 22.12 -5.79 -17.07
C ALA A 660 22.31 -7.26 -17.44
N VAL A 661 23.23 -7.56 -18.35
CA VAL A 661 23.52 -8.93 -18.79
C VAL A 661 25.02 -9.14 -18.86
N ASP A 662 25.52 -10.18 -18.19
CA ASP A 662 26.87 -10.65 -18.38
C ASP A 662 27.01 -11.33 -19.74
N ILE A 663 28.12 -11.06 -20.42
CA ILE A 663 28.46 -11.66 -21.71
C ILE A 663 28.80 -13.14 -21.52
N SER A 664 29.44 -13.50 -20.40
CA SER A 664 29.91 -14.86 -20.13
C SER A 664 28.81 -15.70 -19.46
N PRO A 665 28.40 -16.85 -20.06
CA PRO A 665 27.54 -17.81 -19.38
C PRO A 665 28.24 -18.36 -18.14
N SER A 666 27.53 -18.39 -17.01
CA SER A 666 28.05 -18.87 -15.72
C SER A 666 27.34 -20.13 -15.22
N ARG A 667 26.13 -20.39 -15.70
CA ARG A 667 25.36 -21.60 -15.40
C ARG A 667 25.38 -22.53 -16.62
N PRO A 668 25.83 -23.79 -16.51
CA PRO A 668 25.61 -24.80 -17.55
C PRO A 668 24.12 -24.93 -17.87
N THR A 669 23.73 -25.00 -19.14
CA THR A 669 22.31 -24.96 -19.53
C THR A 669 21.49 -26.10 -18.89
N GLU A 670 22.13 -27.26 -18.66
CA GLU A 670 21.56 -28.46 -18.02
C GLU A 670 21.42 -28.35 -16.49
N ALA A 671 22.11 -27.42 -15.84
CA ALA A 671 22.05 -27.26 -14.39
C ALA A 671 20.70 -26.65 -13.94
N ASN A 672 20.14 -27.16 -12.85
CA ASN A 672 18.87 -26.67 -12.30
C ASN A 672 18.97 -25.19 -11.91
N LEU A 673 17.91 -24.43 -12.20
CA LEU A 673 17.76 -23.03 -11.77
C LEU A 673 16.52 -22.90 -10.88
N LYS A 674 16.74 -22.66 -9.58
CA LYS A 674 15.66 -22.48 -8.61
C LYS A 674 15.28 -21.01 -8.48
N LYS A 675 14.00 -20.69 -8.65
CA LYS A 675 13.49 -19.33 -8.38
C LYS A 675 13.22 -19.17 -6.89
N GLN A 676 13.79 -18.13 -6.28
CA GLN A 676 13.62 -17.80 -4.87
C GLN A 676 13.15 -16.35 -4.72
N ILE A 677 12.04 -16.17 -4.00
CA ILE A 677 11.47 -14.84 -3.72
C ILE A 677 11.91 -14.45 -2.32
N LEU A 678 12.60 -13.32 -2.23
CA LEU A 678 13.10 -12.79 -0.97
C LEU A 678 11.97 -12.08 -0.23
N PRO A 679 11.68 -12.48 1.02
CA PRO A 679 10.62 -11.85 1.81
C PRO A 679 11.06 -10.49 2.36
N ASN A 680 10.10 -9.58 2.53
CA ASN A 680 10.30 -8.33 3.25
C ASN A 680 10.15 -8.55 4.78
N ASN A 681 10.72 -7.65 5.58
CA ASN A 681 10.57 -7.72 7.03
C ASN A 681 9.16 -7.29 7.46
N THR A 682 8.64 -7.86 8.54
CA THR A 682 7.36 -7.48 9.14
C THR A 682 7.44 -6.09 9.78
N PRO A 683 6.52 -5.16 9.48
CA PRO A 683 6.47 -3.87 10.17
C PRO A 683 6.16 -4.01 11.68
N GLN A 684 6.86 -3.31 12.59
CA GLN A 684 6.76 -3.52 14.07
C GLN A 684 5.43 -3.05 14.67
N SER A 685 4.66 -2.18 14.00
CA SER A 685 3.31 -1.84 14.49
C SER A 685 2.36 -3.05 14.50
N ARG A 686 2.80 -4.20 13.96
CA ARG A 686 2.05 -5.46 13.95
C ARG A 686 2.72 -6.53 14.81
N PRO A 687 1.96 -7.24 15.66
CA PRO A 687 2.48 -8.42 16.32
C PRO A 687 2.87 -9.47 15.26
N ALA A 688 4.10 -9.97 15.35
CA ALA A 688 4.55 -11.10 14.56
C ALA A 688 3.57 -12.28 14.74
N GLN A 689 3.21 -12.93 13.63
CA GLN A 689 2.64 -14.29 13.56
C GLN A 689 1.14 -14.56 13.85
N LYS A 690 0.21 -13.59 13.91
CA LYS A 690 -1.23 -13.95 14.14
C LYS A 690 -2.27 -13.62 13.06
N SER A 691 -1.94 -12.89 12.00
CA SER A 691 -2.99 -12.36 11.09
C SER A 691 -2.80 -12.60 9.59
N TYR A 692 -1.78 -13.32 9.13
CA TYR A 692 -1.63 -13.59 7.69
C TYR A 692 -2.30 -14.92 7.24
N GLY A 693 -2.58 -15.83 8.19
CA GLY A 693 -3.24 -17.12 7.94
C GLY A 693 -4.56 -17.32 8.69
N ARG A 694 -4.90 -16.48 9.68
CA ARG A 694 -6.30 -16.37 10.08
C ARG A 694 -6.97 -15.58 8.99
N LEU A 695 -7.69 -16.31 8.13
CA LEU A 695 -8.81 -15.80 7.37
C LEU A 695 -9.37 -14.61 8.17
N ALA A 696 -9.46 -13.43 7.55
CA ALA A 696 -10.45 -12.47 8.02
C ALA A 696 -11.70 -13.32 8.33
N GLN A 697 -12.39 -13.05 9.43
CA GLN A 697 -13.73 -13.57 9.60
C GLN A 697 -14.62 -12.93 8.53
N THR A 698 -14.29 -13.21 7.27
CA THR A 698 -15.13 -13.09 6.11
C THR A 698 -16.37 -13.84 6.53
N ALA A 699 -17.44 -13.07 6.70
CA ALA A 699 -18.77 -13.20 6.12
C ALA A 699 -19.10 -14.50 5.34
N THR A 700 -18.50 -15.62 5.67
CA THR A 700 -19.05 -16.94 5.42
C THR A 700 -20.09 -17.10 6.49
N SER A 701 -21.30 -17.45 6.08
CA SER A 701 -22.40 -17.79 6.98
C SER A 701 -22.07 -19.00 7.87
N ALA A 702 -20.83 -19.48 7.96
CA ALA A 702 -20.41 -20.61 8.76
C ALA A 702 -20.78 -20.44 10.24
N GLY A 703 -20.60 -19.24 10.82
CA GLY A 703 -21.06 -18.96 12.19
C GLY A 703 -22.58 -19.05 12.33
N LEU A 704 -23.32 -18.49 11.36
CA LEU A 704 -24.79 -18.56 11.31
C LEU A 704 -25.28 -20.00 11.05
N GLN A 705 -24.62 -20.76 10.19
CA GLN A 705 -24.92 -22.14 9.83
C GLN A 705 -24.59 -23.09 10.98
N LEU A 706 -23.54 -22.83 11.75
CA LEU A 706 -23.19 -23.57 12.95
C LEU A 706 -24.19 -23.27 14.06
N MET A 707 -24.60 -22.00 14.22
CA MET A 707 -25.71 -21.62 15.11
C MET A 707 -27.03 -22.28 14.70
N ILE A 708 -27.41 -22.22 13.42
CA ILE A 708 -28.61 -22.89 12.88
C ILE A 708 -28.51 -24.40 13.09
N GLY A 709 -27.36 -25.01 12.82
CA GLY A 709 -27.09 -26.43 13.02
C GLY A 709 -27.19 -26.84 14.49
N CYS A 710 -26.60 -26.08 15.41
CA CYS A 710 -26.74 -26.30 16.85
C CYS A 710 -28.18 -26.13 17.31
N THR A 711 -28.90 -25.13 16.79
CA THR A 711 -30.31 -24.90 17.13
C THR A 711 -31.19 -26.06 16.66
N LEU A 712 -30.95 -26.57 15.44
CA LEU A 712 -31.64 -27.74 14.90
C LEU A 712 -31.32 -29.02 15.69
N LEU A 713 -30.06 -29.21 16.12
CA LEU A 713 -29.67 -30.32 16.99
C LEU A 713 -30.36 -30.24 18.36
N LEU A 714 -30.45 -29.05 18.94
CA LEU A 714 -31.07 -28.82 20.23
C LEU A 714 -32.60 -29.03 20.16
N LEU A 715 -33.24 -28.57 19.08
CA LEU A 715 -34.64 -28.87 18.78
C LEU A 715 -34.89 -30.37 18.58
N ALA A 716 -33.98 -31.08 17.89
CA ALA A 716 -34.07 -32.53 17.73
C ALA A 716 -33.95 -33.26 19.08
N LEU A 717 -33.03 -32.83 19.94
CA LEU A 717 -32.83 -33.39 21.28
C LEU A 717 -34.06 -33.17 22.19
N ILE A 718 -34.62 -31.95 22.17
CA ILE A 718 -35.85 -31.61 22.89
C ILE A 718 -37.03 -32.45 22.37
N SER A 719 -37.18 -32.58 21.06
CA SER A 719 -38.20 -33.44 20.44
C SER A 719 -38.07 -34.89 20.91
N GLN A 720 -36.85 -35.44 20.95
CA GLN A 720 -36.57 -36.79 21.40
C GLN A 720 -36.87 -36.99 22.91
N LEU A 721 -36.57 -35.99 23.74
CA LEU A 721 -36.90 -35.97 25.18
C LEU A 721 -38.41 -35.88 25.42
N LEU A 722 -39.14 -35.09 24.64
CA LEU A 722 -40.60 -35.00 24.70
C LEU A 722 -41.29 -36.28 24.22
N PHE A 723 -40.78 -36.90 23.15
CA PHE A 723 -41.29 -38.18 22.64
C PHE A 723 -41.03 -39.34 23.61
N SER A 724 -39.86 -39.37 24.26
CA SER A 724 -39.53 -40.38 25.27
C SER A 724 -40.35 -40.20 26.56
N ARG A 725 -40.69 -38.95 26.95
CA ARG A 725 -41.63 -38.68 28.06
C ARG A 725 -43.07 -39.10 27.76
N LYS A 726 -43.58 -38.83 26.55
CA LYS A 726 -44.91 -39.32 26.13
C LYS A 726 -44.98 -40.85 26.07
N LEU A 727 -43.87 -41.53 25.84
CA LEU A 727 -43.82 -42.98 25.83
C LEU A 727 -43.82 -43.60 27.24
N LYS A 728 -43.20 -42.94 28.23
CA LYS A 728 -43.28 -43.37 29.64
C LYS A 728 -44.72 -43.28 30.18
N PHE A 729 -45.48 -42.26 29.78
CA PHE A 729 -46.89 -42.14 30.18
C PHE A 729 -47.83 -43.17 29.53
N ARG A 730 -47.45 -43.76 28.39
CA ARG A 730 -48.27 -44.76 27.67
C ARG A 730 -47.92 -46.21 28.02
N ILE A 731 -46.89 -46.42 28.83
CA ILE A 731 -46.50 -47.74 29.39
C ILE A 731 -47.01 -47.88 30.84
N LEU A 732 -47.43 -46.78 31.46
CA LEU A 732 -48.04 -46.71 32.80
C LEU A 732 -49.56 -46.44 32.76
N SER A 733 -50.20 -46.62 31.59
CA SER A 733 -51.66 -46.52 31.39
C SER A 733 -52.22 -47.82 30.82
#